data_AF-A0A915XLS2-F1
#
_entry.id   AF-A0A915XLS2-F1
#
_cell.length_a   1.000
_cell.length_b   1.000
_cell.length_c   1.000
_cell.angle_alpha   90.00
_cell.angle_beta   90.00
_cell.angle_gamma   90.00
#
_symmetry.space_group_name_H-M   'P 1'
#
loop_
_entity.id
_entity.type
_entity.pdbx_description
1 polymer ?
#
loop_
_entity_poly.entity_id
_entity_poly.type
_entity_poly.pdbx_seq_one_letter_code
_entity_poly.pdbx_strand_id
1 'polypeptide(L)'
;MALAGALVLGREGPRTAPLQAQAPSAPTEQGPSASAVLQRGITLMETRGDCAGAVPLFTQAARSREPVVAARALLLRGQCEERLGRAEAARGSYERLLRDFPGSDIVIEARRRLDRLVAAAAEGAFPGLASRRLPLPSQVPSGSVSRDGRFLAYHDEDGVARRMATATGRAEALVFGSDPVDGSRAVPLLLSPDGQRVAYTWHARATRAPGGGPAAPTMELRVMALPAGPQETLVPQGDARSVRPVAWSADGRQVFALATDPAYRVRLIVVDLDTHDVQRLADFAFFEPFRVSPHPDGASVAYDAPTAGAARDIFLLDVKTRTPVPLVRHPANDVLPEFMPDGRGVLFVSDRLGPLSLWLQRIKDGRPVGEPQIVRRDVGRFWPIGLTTTGSFVHALQVDLPDIRLARLDATGRFEEAALSLTTQFAGANTGPEWSPDGTSMAYLSSRGAMSTGPGSTLLVVRDRTTGVERTLQPDLIHFQGPRWSPDGTRLLVRGQGTNDRYGFFLVDARTGAVQPVFAMEDVERETDLGAYQWVPGREAVTYALNNTAIRTLDLRTETSTDVVPLRPGLRITAGRGLAWDADARRLAYSTFEGNARAWTNVLYLREAGGETRELLRAEGRDDLRLMGWMPDGRSLLVLRGFERRDGPEGKTELWRVPVDGTAPVFTGIAQPGLRNVTMHPEGKEVAYVYGGSAWATWALDGLR
;
A
#
# COMPACT_ATOMS: atom_id res chain seq x y z
N MET A 1 -47.79 -32.30 57.20
CA MET A 1 -47.48 -33.75 57.11
C MET A 1 -45.95 -33.85 57.11
N ALA A 2 -45.30 -33.79 58.27
CA ALA A 2 -44.98 -34.90 59.21
C ALA A 2 -43.76 -35.70 58.71
N LEU A 3 -42.66 -36.00 59.43
CA LEU A 3 -42.17 -35.90 60.83
C LEU A 3 -40.63 -36.23 60.71
N ALA A 4 -39.66 -35.49 61.27
CA ALA A 4 -39.10 -35.50 62.64
C ALA A 4 -38.05 -36.59 62.98
N GLY A 5 -36.94 -36.14 63.63
CA GLY A 5 -36.07 -36.89 64.56
C GLY A 5 -34.70 -37.36 64.02
N ALA A 6 -33.57 -37.35 64.73
CA ALA A 6 -33.15 -36.87 66.05
C ALA A 6 -31.60 -36.97 66.14
N LEU A 7 -30.97 -36.13 66.96
CA LEU A 7 -29.58 -36.24 67.42
C LEU A 7 -29.36 -37.46 68.33
N VAL A 8 -28.19 -38.13 68.29
CA VAL A 8 -27.42 -38.58 69.48
C VAL A 8 -25.90 -38.61 69.17
N LEU A 9 -25.12 -38.18 70.17
CA LEU A 9 -23.67 -38.00 70.27
C LEU A 9 -22.87 -39.31 70.41
N GLY A 10 -21.57 -39.27 70.07
CA GLY A 10 -20.59 -40.27 70.53
C GLY A 10 -19.15 -39.93 70.13
N ARG A 11 -18.37 -39.40 71.09
CA ARG A 11 -16.91 -39.19 71.05
C ARG A 11 -16.17 -40.54 70.95
N GLU A 12 -15.03 -40.57 70.25
CA GLU A 12 -13.70 -40.91 70.81
C GLU A 12 -12.58 -40.76 69.76
N GLY A 13 -11.44 -40.24 70.21
CA GLY A 13 -10.25 -39.92 69.40
C GLY A 13 -9.28 -41.09 69.20
N PRO A 14 -7.99 -40.80 68.92
CA PRO A 14 -7.45 -40.99 67.58
C PRO A 14 -6.60 -42.26 67.45
N ARG A 15 -6.62 -42.87 66.26
CA ARG A 15 -5.58 -43.81 65.81
C ARG A 15 -4.96 -43.30 64.51
N THR A 16 -3.65 -43.15 64.58
CA THR A 16 -2.73 -42.80 63.51
C THR A 16 -2.40 -44.00 62.61
N ALA A 17 -2.05 -43.68 61.36
CA ALA A 17 -1.24 -44.46 60.39
C ALA A 17 -1.93 -45.65 59.64
N PRO A 18 -1.33 -46.18 58.55
CA PRO A 18 -0.56 -45.59 57.43
C PRO A 18 -1.02 -46.10 56.03
N LEU A 19 -0.29 -45.68 54.99
CA LEU A 19 -0.34 -46.04 53.56
C LEU A 19 -0.61 -47.52 53.23
N GLN A 20 -1.47 -47.78 52.24
CA GLN A 20 -1.32 -48.88 51.27
C GLN A 20 -1.95 -48.51 49.92
N ALA A 21 -1.26 -48.93 48.86
CA ALA A 21 -1.34 -48.45 47.49
C ALA A 21 -2.65 -48.81 46.75
N GLN A 22 -3.15 -47.87 45.94
CA GLN A 22 -4.11 -48.17 44.87
C GLN A 22 -3.36 -48.38 43.53
N ALA A 23 -3.70 -49.49 42.87
CA ALA A 23 -3.17 -49.92 41.59
C ALA A 23 -3.53 -48.94 40.45
N PRO A 24 -2.71 -48.86 39.38
CA PRO A 24 -2.96 -47.97 38.25
C PRO A 24 -4.11 -48.48 37.39
N SER A 25 -5.02 -47.58 37.04
CA SER A 25 -6.03 -47.77 36.00
C SER A 25 -5.37 -47.87 34.62
N ALA A 26 -5.81 -48.83 33.82
CA ALA A 26 -5.31 -49.10 32.47
C ALA A 26 -5.52 -47.91 31.51
N PRO A 27 -4.60 -47.68 30.55
CA PRO A 27 -4.71 -46.59 29.58
C PRO A 27 -5.74 -46.90 28.50
N THR A 28 -6.60 -45.92 28.23
CA THR A 28 -7.46 -45.86 27.04
C THR A 28 -6.60 -45.75 25.78
N GLU A 29 -6.80 -46.65 24.81
CA GLU A 29 -6.19 -46.59 23.48
C GLU A 29 -6.63 -45.31 22.74
N GLN A 30 -5.81 -44.28 22.84
CA GLN A 30 -5.84 -43.14 21.91
C GLN A 30 -5.07 -43.57 20.66
N GLY A 31 -5.71 -43.45 19.49
CA GLY A 31 -5.04 -43.67 18.20
C GLY A 31 -3.76 -42.84 18.05
N PRO A 32 -2.88 -43.19 17.09
CA PRO A 32 -1.57 -42.54 16.96
C PRO A 32 -1.71 -41.02 16.83
N SER A 33 -0.89 -40.27 17.58
CA SER A 33 -0.88 -38.81 17.54
C SER A 33 -0.60 -38.29 16.13
N ALA A 34 -1.10 -37.11 15.79
CA ALA A 34 -0.89 -36.53 14.46
C ALA A 34 0.60 -36.37 14.11
N SER A 35 1.44 -36.09 15.10
CA SER A 35 2.89 -36.06 14.96
C SER A 35 3.48 -37.44 14.63
N ALA A 36 2.99 -38.51 15.27
CA ALA A 36 3.40 -39.88 14.96
C ALA A 36 2.96 -40.31 13.53
N VAL A 37 1.78 -39.88 13.09
CA VAL A 37 1.30 -40.12 11.72
C VAL A 37 2.16 -39.38 10.69
N LEU A 38 2.50 -38.11 10.96
CA LEU A 38 3.41 -37.31 10.13
C LEU A 38 4.79 -37.99 10.02
N GLN A 39 5.35 -38.43 11.14
CA GLN A 39 6.66 -39.07 11.16
C GLN A 39 6.68 -40.39 10.38
N ARG A 40 5.62 -41.20 10.47
CA ARG A 40 5.48 -42.41 9.63
C ARG A 40 5.47 -42.08 8.14
N GLY A 41 4.76 -41.00 7.76
CA GLY A 41 4.77 -40.51 6.37
C GLY A 41 6.17 -40.06 5.92
N ILE A 42 6.89 -39.33 6.76
CA ILE A 42 8.29 -38.90 6.50
C ILE A 42 9.18 -40.12 6.27
N THR A 43 9.10 -41.15 7.12
CA THR A 43 9.89 -42.37 6.96
C THR A 43 9.60 -43.09 5.64
N LEU A 44 8.35 -43.17 5.21
CA LEU A 44 8.01 -43.74 3.89
C LEU A 44 8.61 -42.91 2.75
N MET A 45 8.51 -41.58 2.84
CA MET A 45 9.00 -40.67 1.80
C MET A 45 10.53 -40.60 1.71
N GLU A 46 11.24 -40.49 2.83
CA GLU A 46 12.69 -40.25 2.87
C GLU A 46 13.51 -41.53 2.87
N THR A 47 13.07 -42.56 3.60
CA THR A 47 13.84 -43.80 3.76
C THR A 47 13.52 -44.82 2.69
N ARG A 48 12.26 -44.86 2.20
CA ARG A 48 11.80 -45.86 1.22
C ARG A 48 11.49 -45.27 -0.16
N GLY A 49 11.49 -43.94 -0.29
CA GLY A 49 11.09 -43.26 -1.53
C GLY A 49 9.61 -43.45 -1.90
N ASP A 50 8.80 -44.00 -1.01
CA ASP A 50 7.41 -44.37 -1.28
C ASP A 50 6.48 -43.16 -1.05
N CYS A 51 6.36 -42.34 -2.08
CA CYS A 51 5.45 -41.19 -2.08
C CYS A 51 3.97 -41.63 -2.14
N ALA A 52 3.65 -42.76 -2.77
CA ALA A 52 2.27 -43.22 -2.91
C ALA A 52 1.70 -43.65 -1.55
N GLY A 53 2.49 -44.37 -0.74
CA GLY A 53 2.13 -44.76 0.62
C GLY A 53 2.16 -43.61 1.64
N ALA A 54 2.98 -42.58 1.41
CA ALA A 54 3.09 -41.43 2.32
C ALA A 54 1.94 -40.42 2.19
N VAL A 55 1.37 -40.22 1.00
CA VAL A 55 0.30 -39.22 0.74
C VAL A 55 -0.92 -39.38 1.66
N PRO A 56 -1.48 -40.59 1.89
CA PRO A 56 -2.59 -40.77 2.83
C PRO A 56 -2.25 -40.35 4.25
N LEU A 57 -1.03 -40.66 4.72
CA LEU A 57 -0.55 -40.29 6.06
C LEU A 57 -0.41 -38.78 6.20
N PHE A 58 0.15 -38.10 5.19
CA PHE A 58 0.20 -36.64 5.18
C PHE A 58 -1.20 -36.01 5.07
N THR A 59 -2.12 -36.61 4.33
CA THR A 59 -3.52 -36.14 4.25
C THR A 59 -4.21 -36.23 5.61
N GLN A 60 -3.95 -37.30 6.38
CA GLN A 60 -4.45 -37.45 7.74
C GLN A 60 -3.79 -36.44 8.70
N ALA A 61 -2.46 -36.30 8.66
CA ALA A 61 -1.72 -35.35 9.52
C ALA A 61 -2.07 -33.88 9.22
N ALA A 62 -2.43 -33.54 7.97
CA ALA A 62 -2.90 -32.21 7.56
C ALA A 62 -4.27 -31.80 8.15
N ARG A 63 -4.95 -32.68 8.90
CA ARG A 63 -6.16 -32.39 9.67
C ARG A 63 -5.88 -32.14 11.15
N SER A 64 -4.61 -32.17 11.55
CA SER A 64 -4.20 -31.91 12.93
C SER A 64 -4.65 -30.53 13.41
N ARG A 65 -4.96 -30.42 14.71
CA ARG A 65 -5.15 -29.13 15.38
C ARG A 65 -3.83 -28.43 15.71
N GLU A 66 -2.71 -29.12 15.57
CA GLU A 66 -1.36 -28.57 15.75
C GLU A 66 -0.90 -27.90 14.44
N PRO A 67 -0.72 -26.56 14.40
CA PRO A 67 -0.44 -25.85 13.15
C PRO A 67 0.86 -26.29 12.48
N VAL A 68 1.92 -26.52 13.27
CA VAL A 68 3.23 -26.95 12.77
C VAL A 68 3.15 -28.31 12.08
N VAL A 69 2.40 -29.26 12.66
CA VAL A 69 2.21 -30.61 12.09
C VAL A 69 1.37 -30.55 10.82
N ALA A 70 0.28 -29.78 10.84
CA ALA A 70 -0.62 -29.67 9.71
C ALA A 70 0.06 -28.98 8.51
N ALA A 71 0.79 -27.89 8.75
CA ALA A 71 1.55 -27.18 7.74
C ALA A 71 2.63 -28.09 7.12
N ARG A 72 3.43 -28.76 7.95
CA ARG A 72 4.49 -29.66 7.48
C ARG A 72 3.93 -30.84 6.69
N ALA A 73 2.79 -31.40 7.11
CA ALA A 73 2.11 -32.44 6.37
C ALA A 73 1.68 -31.99 4.96
N LEU A 74 1.13 -30.77 4.82
CA LEU A 74 0.73 -30.23 3.52
C LEU A 74 1.91 -30.02 2.58
N LEU A 75 3.05 -29.54 3.08
CA LEU A 75 4.27 -29.38 2.27
C LEU A 75 4.72 -30.75 1.72
N LEU A 76 4.86 -31.73 2.61
CA LEU A 76 5.37 -33.06 2.27
C LEU A 76 4.41 -33.83 1.36
N ARG A 77 3.09 -33.67 1.57
CA ARG A 77 2.07 -34.17 0.64
C ARG A 77 2.30 -33.60 -0.75
N GLY A 78 2.43 -32.27 -0.87
CA GLY A 78 2.68 -31.63 -2.16
C GLY A 78 3.93 -32.18 -2.85
N GLN A 79 5.02 -32.39 -2.09
CA GLN A 79 6.28 -32.91 -2.64
C GLN A 79 6.15 -34.35 -3.14
N CYS A 80 5.35 -35.17 -2.46
CA CYS A 80 5.03 -36.52 -2.92
C CYS A 80 4.17 -36.50 -4.19
N GLU A 81 3.15 -35.65 -4.24
CA GLU A 81 2.29 -35.52 -5.43
C GLU A 81 3.08 -35.02 -6.65
N GLU A 82 4.07 -34.12 -6.47
CA GLU A 82 5.02 -33.74 -7.53
C GLU A 82 5.79 -34.95 -8.08
N ARG A 83 6.38 -35.77 -7.20
CA ARG A 83 7.15 -36.97 -7.58
C ARG A 83 6.28 -38.03 -8.27
N LEU A 84 4.98 -38.03 -7.98
CA LEU A 84 3.99 -38.91 -8.62
C LEU A 84 3.41 -38.33 -9.92
N GLY A 85 3.87 -37.16 -10.38
CA GLY A 85 3.37 -36.51 -11.60
C GLY A 85 1.97 -35.89 -11.47
N ARG A 86 1.47 -35.68 -10.24
CA ARG A 86 0.12 -35.16 -9.97
C ARG A 86 0.17 -33.67 -9.65
N ALA A 87 0.49 -32.87 -10.66
CA ALA A 87 0.73 -31.43 -10.53
C ALA A 87 -0.42 -30.66 -9.87
N GLU A 88 -1.68 -30.99 -10.18
CA GLU A 88 -2.86 -30.32 -9.61
C GLU A 88 -3.07 -30.65 -8.12
N ALA A 89 -2.85 -31.91 -7.73
CA ALA A 89 -2.92 -32.33 -6.32
C ALA A 89 -1.77 -31.72 -5.48
N ALA A 90 -0.58 -31.60 -6.07
CA ALA A 90 0.54 -30.89 -5.48
C ALA A 90 0.23 -29.40 -5.29
N ARG A 91 -0.30 -28.76 -6.33
CA ARG A 91 -0.75 -27.36 -6.33
C ARG A 91 -1.75 -27.10 -5.20
N GLY A 92 -2.81 -27.90 -5.11
CA GLY A 92 -3.82 -27.75 -4.06
C GLY A 92 -3.28 -27.95 -2.64
N SER A 93 -2.23 -28.76 -2.47
CA SER A 93 -1.57 -28.92 -1.16
C SER A 93 -0.78 -27.68 -0.76
N TYR A 94 -0.05 -27.07 -1.69
CA TYR A 94 0.69 -25.84 -1.44
C TYR A 94 -0.22 -24.62 -1.26
N GLU A 95 -1.25 -24.46 -2.10
CA GLU A 95 -2.22 -23.36 -1.96
C GLU A 95 -2.93 -23.44 -0.61
N ARG A 96 -3.33 -24.65 -0.17
CA ARG A 96 -3.90 -24.84 1.15
C ARG A 96 -2.92 -24.51 2.28
N LEU A 97 -1.63 -24.86 2.14
CA LEU A 97 -0.60 -24.50 3.12
C LEU A 97 -0.47 -22.98 3.25
N LEU A 98 -0.37 -22.27 2.12
CA LEU A 98 -0.23 -20.82 2.08
C LEU A 98 -1.45 -20.11 2.68
N ARG A 99 -2.65 -20.62 2.42
CA ARG A 99 -3.91 -20.06 2.92
C ARG A 99 -4.13 -20.34 4.40
N ASP A 100 -3.95 -21.59 4.84
CA ASP A 100 -4.30 -22.02 6.18
C ASP A 100 -3.17 -21.73 7.20
N PHE A 101 -1.91 -21.61 6.74
CA PHE A 101 -0.72 -21.46 7.60
C PHE A 101 0.31 -20.41 7.09
N PRO A 102 -0.10 -19.15 6.84
CA PRO A 102 0.76 -18.14 6.21
C PRO A 102 2.02 -17.76 7.01
N GLY A 103 2.04 -17.99 8.33
CA GLY A 103 3.17 -17.65 9.22
C GLY A 103 4.21 -18.75 9.43
N SER A 104 4.10 -19.91 8.75
CA SER A 104 5.07 -21.00 8.91
C SER A 104 6.35 -20.72 8.12
N ASP A 105 7.50 -21.04 8.69
CA ASP A 105 8.82 -21.03 8.03
C ASP A 105 8.86 -21.78 6.68
N ILE A 106 8.11 -22.88 6.55
CA ILE A 106 8.05 -23.70 5.34
C ILE A 106 7.21 -23.10 4.19
N VAL A 107 6.53 -21.98 4.42
CA VAL A 107 5.74 -21.26 3.40
C VAL A 107 6.60 -20.86 2.21
N ILE A 108 7.86 -20.46 2.45
CA ILE A 108 8.81 -20.06 1.40
C ILE A 108 9.08 -21.23 0.44
N GLU A 109 9.25 -22.45 0.97
CA GLU A 109 9.49 -23.62 0.14
C GLU A 109 8.24 -24.06 -0.64
N ALA A 110 7.08 -24.04 0.03
CA ALA A 110 5.81 -24.31 -0.63
C ALA A 110 5.55 -23.32 -1.78
N ARG A 111 5.86 -22.04 -1.54
CA ARG A 111 5.78 -20.96 -2.53
C ARG A 111 6.63 -21.26 -3.75
N ARG A 112 7.93 -21.50 -3.55
CA ARG A 112 8.90 -21.78 -4.62
C ARG A 112 8.48 -22.98 -5.47
N ARG A 113 7.91 -24.02 -4.85
CA ARG A 113 7.41 -25.21 -5.55
C ARG A 113 6.13 -24.94 -6.33
N LEU A 114 5.19 -24.25 -5.71
CA LEU A 114 3.97 -23.80 -6.37
C LEU A 114 4.28 -22.89 -7.56
N ASP A 115 5.28 -22.02 -7.46
CA ASP A 115 5.72 -21.15 -8.56
C ASP A 115 6.19 -21.98 -9.76
N ARG A 116 6.98 -23.05 -9.54
CA ARG A 116 7.43 -23.96 -10.61
C ARG A 116 6.30 -24.73 -11.28
N LEU A 117 5.41 -25.31 -10.48
CA LEU A 117 4.26 -26.06 -11.01
C LEU A 117 3.35 -25.19 -11.88
N VAL A 118 3.18 -23.94 -11.48
CA VAL A 118 2.34 -22.99 -12.20
C VAL A 118 3.07 -22.37 -13.40
N ALA A 119 4.37 -22.13 -13.33
CA ALA A 119 5.16 -21.71 -14.50
C ALA A 119 5.08 -22.77 -15.62
N ALA A 120 5.23 -24.05 -15.27
CA ALA A 120 5.07 -25.15 -16.22
C ALA A 120 3.65 -25.21 -16.83
N ALA A 121 2.61 -24.91 -16.04
CA ALA A 121 1.24 -24.83 -16.54
C ALA A 121 1.00 -23.61 -17.45
N ALA A 122 1.60 -22.46 -17.11
CA ALA A 122 1.50 -21.23 -17.90
C ALA A 122 2.26 -21.33 -19.23
N GLU A 123 3.43 -21.98 -19.27
CA GLU A 123 4.15 -22.28 -20.52
C GLU A 123 3.31 -23.15 -21.46
N GLY A 124 2.48 -24.05 -20.92
CA GLY A 124 1.53 -24.84 -21.70
C GLY A 124 0.32 -24.06 -22.22
N ALA A 125 -0.10 -22.99 -21.54
CA ALA A 125 -1.28 -22.19 -21.90
C ALA A 125 -0.96 -20.96 -22.76
N PHE A 126 0.23 -20.37 -22.60
CA PHE A 126 0.74 -19.22 -23.36
C PHE A 126 2.22 -19.44 -23.74
N PRO A 127 2.50 -20.38 -24.67
CA PRO A 127 3.87 -20.62 -25.12
C PRO A 127 4.41 -19.35 -25.82
N GLY A 128 5.55 -18.83 -25.34
CA GLY A 128 6.24 -17.70 -25.98
C GLY A 128 5.95 -16.31 -25.42
N LEU A 129 5.40 -16.19 -24.20
CA LEU A 129 5.30 -14.90 -23.51
C LEU A 129 6.69 -14.25 -23.36
N ALA A 130 6.83 -13.03 -23.86
CA ALA A 130 8.10 -12.29 -23.82
C ALA A 130 7.90 -10.91 -23.18
N SER A 131 8.84 -10.52 -22.31
CA SER A 131 8.91 -9.15 -21.79
C SER A 131 9.99 -8.36 -22.47
N ARG A 132 9.65 -7.13 -22.86
CA ARG A 132 10.63 -6.16 -23.33
C ARG A 132 10.36 -4.78 -22.72
N ARG A 133 11.44 -4.09 -22.39
CA ARG A 133 11.40 -2.71 -21.89
C ARG A 133 11.19 -1.76 -23.07
N LEU A 134 10.29 -0.78 -22.90
CA LEU A 134 10.13 0.30 -23.86
C LEU A 134 11.09 1.46 -23.50
N PRO A 135 11.76 2.10 -24.47
CA PRO A 135 12.72 3.17 -24.24
C PRO A 135 12.00 4.49 -23.93
N LEU A 136 11.33 4.56 -22.79
CA LEU A 136 10.55 5.72 -22.34
C LEU A 136 11.21 6.40 -21.14
N PRO A 137 10.96 7.71 -20.94
CA PRO A 137 11.38 8.43 -19.74
C PRO A 137 10.84 7.76 -18.47
N SER A 138 11.55 7.96 -17.36
CA SER A 138 11.47 7.14 -16.15
C SER A 138 10.22 7.34 -15.27
N GLN A 139 9.20 8.07 -15.72
CA GLN A 139 8.04 8.43 -14.87
C GLN A 139 6.72 8.61 -15.63
N VAL A 140 6.12 7.54 -16.16
CA VAL A 140 4.76 7.66 -16.73
C VAL A 140 3.79 6.62 -16.15
N PRO A 141 3.23 6.89 -14.96
CA PRO A 141 2.04 6.20 -14.48
C PRO A 141 0.75 6.69 -15.19
N SER A 142 0.78 7.79 -15.96
CA SER A 142 -0.36 8.33 -16.70
C SER A 142 -0.09 8.42 -18.21
N GLY A 143 -0.62 7.46 -18.97
CA GLY A 143 -0.50 7.43 -20.42
C GLY A 143 -1.39 6.35 -21.02
N SER A 144 -1.42 6.27 -22.35
CA SER A 144 -2.22 5.29 -23.07
C SER A 144 -1.52 4.87 -24.35
N VAL A 145 -1.77 3.62 -24.77
CA VAL A 145 -1.32 3.08 -26.04
C VAL A 145 -2.51 3.04 -27.01
N SER A 146 -2.29 3.38 -28.28
CA SER A 146 -3.31 3.16 -29.30
C SER A 146 -3.63 1.67 -29.42
N ARG A 147 -4.86 1.33 -29.79
CA ARG A 147 -5.32 -0.07 -29.82
C ARG A 147 -4.48 -0.92 -30.78
N ASP A 148 -3.97 -0.33 -31.85
CA ASP A 148 -3.05 -0.97 -32.80
C ASP A 148 -1.57 -1.04 -32.34
N GLY A 149 -1.25 -0.46 -31.19
CA GLY A 149 0.10 -0.45 -30.61
C GLY A 149 1.09 0.50 -31.29
N ARG A 150 0.68 1.30 -32.29
CA ARG A 150 1.58 2.17 -33.06
C ARG A 150 1.98 3.44 -32.31
N PHE A 151 1.15 3.93 -31.39
CA PHE A 151 1.36 5.18 -30.69
C PHE A 151 1.23 5.03 -29.18
N LEU A 152 1.98 5.85 -28.46
CA LEU A 152 1.87 6.01 -27.01
C LEU A 152 1.74 7.50 -26.68
N ALA A 153 0.78 7.85 -25.83
CA ALA A 153 0.69 9.19 -25.23
C ALA A 153 1.18 9.17 -23.78
N TYR A 154 1.93 10.19 -23.39
CA TYR A 154 2.52 10.33 -22.06
C TYR A 154 2.90 11.78 -21.76
N HIS A 155 3.21 12.09 -20.50
CA HIS A 155 3.89 13.33 -20.11
C HIS A 155 5.38 13.05 -19.89
N ASP A 156 6.26 13.91 -20.39
CA ASP A 156 7.70 13.79 -20.13
C ASP A 156 8.10 14.34 -18.74
N GLU A 157 9.39 14.32 -18.43
CA GLU A 157 9.92 14.75 -17.12
C GLU A 157 9.68 16.24 -16.83
N ASP A 158 9.47 17.05 -17.86
CA ASP A 158 9.13 18.48 -17.75
C ASP A 158 7.60 18.69 -17.63
N GLY A 159 6.83 17.60 -17.65
CA GLY A 159 5.37 17.63 -17.61
C GLY A 159 4.73 17.93 -18.96
N VAL A 160 5.48 17.94 -20.06
CA VAL A 160 4.96 18.22 -21.40
C VAL A 160 4.30 16.97 -21.95
N ALA A 161 3.06 17.11 -22.40
CA ALA A 161 2.33 16.04 -23.04
C ALA A 161 2.91 15.72 -24.43
N ARG A 162 3.10 14.43 -24.72
CA ARG A 162 3.72 13.93 -25.95
C ARG A 162 2.97 12.73 -26.51
N ARG A 163 3.08 12.54 -27.83
CA ARG A 163 2.78 11.29 -28.54
C ARG A 163 4.07 10.75 -29.14
N MET A 164 4.32 9.45 -28.98
CA MET A 164 5.48 8.77 -29.56
C MET A 164 5.05 7.61 -30.45
N ALA A 165 5.68 7.50 -31.62
CA ALA A 165 5.57 6.32 -32.46
C ALA A 165 6.40 5.17 -31.86
N THR A 166 5.76 4.07 -31.51
CA THR A 166 6.39 2.96 -30.76
C THR A 166 7.47 2.23 -31.55
N ALA A 167 7.35 2.19 -32.88
CA ALA A 167 8.31 1.54 -33.76
C ALA A 167 9.63 2.30 -33.91
N THR A 168 9.61 3.63 -33.84
CA THR A 168 10.78 4.49 -34.09
C THR A 168 11.29 5.19 -32.83
N GLY A 169 10.49 5.26 -31.77
CA GLY A 169 10.78 6.06 -30.58
C GLY A 169 10.68 7.58 -30.80
N ARG A 170 10.29 8.03 -31.99
CA ARG A 170 10.17 9.47 -32.29
C ARG A 170 8.93 10.03 -31.59
N ALA A 171 9.15 11.04 -30.75
CA ALA A 171 8.11 11.73 -30.00
C ALA A 171 7.85 13.15 -30.53
N GLU A 172 6.59 13.57 -30.51
CA GLU A 172 6.14 14.93 -30.81
C GLU A 172 5.36 15.49 -29.62
N ALA A 173 5.47 16.81 -29.40
CA ALA A 173 4.71 17.50 -28.36
C ALA A 173 3.24 17.67 -28.79
N LEU A 174 2.34 17.53 -27.82
CA LEU A 174 0.92 17.78 -28.00
C LEU A 174 0.63 19.21 -27.53
N VAL A 175 -0.13 19.97 -28.33
CA VAL A 175 -0.39 21.38 -28.05
C VAL A 175 -1.84 21.57 -27.64
N PHE A 176 -2.05 21.84 -26.35
CA PHE A 176 -3.37 22.07 -25.77
C PHE A 176 -3.57 23.56 -25.43
N GLY A 177 -4.12 24.37 -26.33
CA GLY A 177 -4.49 25.75 -26.00
C GLY A 177 -3.38 26.55 -25.29
N SER A 178 -3.68 27.27 -24.20
CA SER A 178 -2.72 28.08 -23.43
C SER A 178 -1.81 27.28 -22.46
N ASP A 179 -1.37 26.09 -22.84
CA ASP A 179 -0.40 25.28 -22.07
C ASP A 179 1.05 25.76 -22.35
N PRO A 180 1.95 26.01 -21.35
CA PRO A 180 1.86 25.91 -19.89
C PRO A 180 1.95 27.26 -19.14
N VAL A 181 1.51 28.38 -19.76
CA VAL A 181 1.81 29.73 -19.24
C VAL A 181 0.99 30.12 -17.99
N ASP A 182 -0.14 29.47 -17.73
CA ASP A 182 -1.10 29.87 -16.68
C ASP A 182 -1.35 28.86 -15.54
N GLY A 183 -0.78 27.65 -15.62
CA GLY A 183 -0.97 26.55 -14.64
C GLY A 183 -2.09 25.56 -14.97
N SER A 184 -2.72 25.67 -16.14
CA SER A 184 -3.66 24.68 -16.69
C SER A 184 -2.95 23.41 -17.17
N ARG A 185 -3.65 22.27 -17.22
CA ARG A 185 -3.05 20.97 -17.61
C ARG A 185 -4.07 19.96 -18.14
N ALA A 186 -3.65 19.16 -19.12
CA ALA A 186 -4.41 18.06 -19.72
C ALA A 186 -3.96 16.70 -19.19
N VAL A 187 -4.77 16.06 -18.34
CA VAL A 187 -4.46 14.76 -17.70
C VAL A 187 -5.75 13.97 -17.39
N PRO A 188 -5.79 12.63 -17.43
CA PRO A 188 -4.85 11.75 -18.14
C PRO A 188 -5.00 11.90 -19.67
N LEU A 189 -4.01 11.39 -20.43
CA LEU A 189 -4.05 11.36 -21.89
C LEU A 189 -4.52 9.99 -22.39
N LEU A 190 -5.69 9.92 -23.02
CA LEU A 190 -6.27 8.68 -23.53
C LEU A 190 -6.39 8.72 -25.07
N LEU A 191 -5.50 8.01 -25.77
CA LEU A 191 -5.51 7.90 -27.23
C LEU A 191 -6.73 7.14 -27.72
N SER A 192 -7.32 7.63 -28.81
CA SER A 192 -8.33 6.89 -29.57
C SER A 192 -7.73 5.61 -30.16
N PRO A 193 -8.57 4.62 -30.54
CA PRO A 193 -8.09 3.34 -31.06
C PRO A 193 -7.12 3.44 -32.25
N ASP A 194 -7.33 4.44 -33.12
CA ASP A 194 -6.51 4.77 -34.29
C ASP A 194 -5.30 5.68 -33.99
N GLY A 195 -5.19 6.17 -32.76
CA GLY A 195 -4.15 7.09 -32.29
C GLY A 195 -4.23 8.51 -32.87
N GLN A 196 -5.33 8.90 -33.51
CA GLN A 196 -5.48 10.22 -34.16
C GLN A 196 -6.14 11.28 -33.27
N ARG A 197 -6.81 10.87 -32.18
CA ARG A 197 -7.42 11.76 -31.20
C ARG A 197 -6.93 11.42 -29.80
N VAL A 198 -7.06 12.37 -28.89
CA VAL A 198 -6.83 12.17 -27.45
C VAL A 198 -8.02 12.71 -26.67
N ALA A 199 -8.54 11.91 -25.74
CA ALA A 199 -9.47 12.35 -24.71
C ALA A 199 -8.68 12.69 -23.43
N TYR A 200 -9.04 13.76 -22.76
CA TYR A 200 -8.35 14.24 -21.55
C TYR A 200 -9.28 15.04 -20.64
N THR A 201 -8.93 15.12 -19.34
CA THR A 201 -9.50 16.14 -18.47
C THR A 201 -8.70 17.42 -18.62
N TRP A 202 -9.40 18.51 -18.91
CA TRP A 202 -8.82 19.83 -18.87
C TRP A 202 -8.98 20.41 -17.47
N HIS A 203 -7.86 20.61 -16.77
CA HIS A 203 -7.82 21.30 -15.49
C HIS A 203 -7.55 22.78 -15.74
N ALA A 204 -8.59 23.62 -15.65
CA ALA A 204 -8.41 25.05 -15.70
C ALA A 204 -7.87 25.58 -14.37
N ARG A 205 -7.13 26.70 -14.43
CA ARG A 205 -6.62 27.38 -13.23
C ARG A 205 -7.76 27.73 -12.27
N ALA A 206 -7.62 27.36 -11.00
CA ALA A 206 -8.52 27.83 -9.95
C ALA A 206 -8.46 29.36 -9.85
N THR A 207 -9.58 30.04 -10.11
CA THR A 207 -9.73 31.46 -9.83
C THR A 207 -9.97 31.67 -8.33
N ARG A 208 -9.72 32.87 -7.79
CA ARG A 208 -10.18 33.17 -6.42
C ARG A 208 -11.68 33.45 -6.48
N ALA A 209 -12.45 32.81 -5.59
CA ALA A 209 -13.85 33.17 -5.43
C ALA A 209 -13.97 34.63 -4.93
N PRO A 210 -15.02 35.39 -5.30
CA PRO A 210 -15.33 36.66 -4.64
C PRO A 210 -15.49 36.38 -3.13
N GLY A 211 -14.59 36.93 -2.31
CA GLY A 211 -14.51 36.61 -0.87
C GLY A 211 -13.24 35.89 -0.41
N GLY A 212 -12.29 35.61 -1.30
CA GLY A 212 -10.92 35.22 -0.91
C GLY A 212 -10.69 33.73 -0.60
N GLY A 213 -11.75 32.90 -0.66
CA GLY A 213 -11.62 31.44 -0.60
C GLY A 213 -11.01 30.83 -1.88
N PRO A 214 -10.39 29.64 -1.81
CA PRO A 214 -9.98 28.90 -3.01
C PRO A 214 -11.22 28.49 -3.80
N ALA A 215 -11.34 28.87 -5.09
CA ALA A 215 -12.35 28.24 -5.94
C ALA A 215 -11.93 26.79 -6.23
N ALA A 216 -12.90 25.89 -6.34
CA ALA A 216 -12.64 24.54 -6.81
C ALA A 216 -12.04 24.61 -8.23
N PRO A 217 -11.01 23.80 -8.55
CA PRO A 217 -10.53 23.69 -9.93
C PRO A 217 -11.68 23.20 -10.80
N THR A 218 -11.91 23.88 -11.92
CA THR A 218 -12.95 23.50 -12.87
C THR A 218 -12.36 22.48 -13.83
N MET A 219 -13.05 21.36 -13.96
CA MET A 219 -12.62 20.22 -14.77
C MET A 219 -13.60 20.01 -15.91
N GLU A 220 -13.09 19.87 -17.12
CA GLU A 220 -13.89 19.56 -18.31
C GLU A 220 -13.38 18.27 -18.96
N LEU A 221 -14.28 17.48 -19.53
CA LEU A 221 -13.89 16.39 -20.40
C LEU A 221 -13.77 16.93 -21.83
N ARG A 222 -12.61 16.77 -22.45
CA ARG A 222 -12.35 17.25 -23.81
C ARG A 222 -11.76 16.17 -24.70
N VAL A 223 -11.93 16.35 -26.01
CA VAL A 223 -11.26 15.58 -27.06
C VAL A 223 -10.53 16.53 -28.00
N MET A 224 -9.35 16.11 -28.46
CA MET A 224 -8.55 16.87 -29.42
C MET A 224 -8.06 15.97 -30.55
N ALA A 225 -8.11 16.49 -31.78
CA ALA A 225 -7.40 15.90 -32.92
C ALA A 225 -5.88 16.15 -32.79
N LEU A 226 -5.07 15.12 -32.94
CA LEU A 226 -3.63 15.20 -32.71
C LEU A 226 -2.85 15.67 -33.96
N PRO A 227 -1.70 16.35 -33.78
CA PRO A 227 -1.06 16.71 -32.49
C PRO A 227 -1.50 18.07 -31.91
N ALA A 228 -2.19 18.91 -32.68
CA ALA A 228 -2.56 20.28 -32.32
C ALA A 228 -3.84 20.77 -33.04
N GLY A 229 -4.79 19.86 -33.27
CA GLY A 229 -6.02 20.11 -34.01
C GLY A 229 -7.16 20.70 -33.16
N PRO A 230 -8.38 20.78 -33.73
CA PRO A 230 -9.56 21.27 -33.03
C PRO A 230 -9.79 20.54 -31.70
N GLN A 231 -10.20 21.31 -30.68
CA GLN A 231 -10.57 20.81 -29.36
C GLN A 231 -12.08 20.94 -29.18
N GLU A 232 -12.68 19.90 -28.63
CA GLU A 232 -14.11 19.80 -28.38
C GLU A 232 -14.34 19.49 -26.91
N THR A 233 -15.24 20.23 -26.26
CA THR A 233 -15.67 19.95 -24.89
C THR A 233 -16.87 19.01 -24.90
N LEU A 234 -16.70 17.83 -24.34
CA LEU A 234 -17.72 16.78 -24.23
C LEU A 234 -18.58 16.94 -22.98
N VAL A 235 -17.95 17.29 -21.85
CA VAL A 235 -18.63 17.56 -20.59
C VAL A 235 -18.13 18.90 -20.07
N PRO A 236 -18.99 19.93 -20.02
CA PRO A 236 -18.60 21.28 -19.65
C PRO A 236 -18.41 21.43 -18.13
N GLN A 237 -17.89 22.60 -17.75
CA GLN A 237 -17.72 22.99 -16.36
C GLN A 237 -19.06 23.02 -15.61
N GLY A 238 -19.06 22.51 -14.36
CA GLY A 238 -20.18 22.66 -13.41
C GLY A 238 -21.09 21.45 -13.31
N ASP A 239 -21.10 20.57 -14.30
CA ASP A 239 -21.92 19.35 -14.29
C ASP A 239 -21.36 18.26 -13.34
N ALA A 240 -20.06 18.34 -13.03
CA ALA A 240 -19.35 17.45 -12.10
C ALA A 240 -18.27 18.22 -11.31
N ARG A 241 -17.95 17.74 -10.09
CA ARG A 241 -16.77 18.18 -9.32
C ARG A 241 -15.46 17.76 -10.00
N SER A 242 -15.47 16.59 -10.63
CA SER A 242 -14.37 16.07 -11.44
C SER A 242 -14.92 15.15 -12.51
N VAL A 243 -14.31 15.13 -13.68
CA VAL A 243 -14.63 14.20 -14.76
C VAL A 243 -13.33 13.72 -15.40
N ARG A 244 -13.16 12.41 -15.59
CA ARG A 244 -11.95 11.84 -16.21
C ARG A 244 -12.27 10.77 -17.25
N PRO A 245 -11.66 10.80 -18.46
CA PRO A 245 -11.80 9.72 -19.40
C PRO A 245 -11.11 8.46 -18.87
N VAL A 246 -11.70 7.30 -19.12
CA VAL A 246 -11.17 6.00 -18.69
C VAL A 246 -10.99 5.01 -19.83
N ALA A 247 -11.80 5.08 -20.89
CA ALA A 247 -11.67 4.22 -22.05
C ALA A 247 -12.36 4.82 -23.29
N TRP A 248 -11.91 4.40 -24.47
CA TRP A 248 -12.64 4.59 -25.73
C TRP A 248 -13.41 3.32 -26.09
N SER A 249 -14.54 3.47 -26.77
CA SER A 249 -15.12 2.34 -27.52
C SER A 249 -14.15 1.88 -28.62
N ALA A 250 -14.28 0.61 -29.04
CA ALA A 250 -13.38 0.03 -30.04
C ALA A 250 -13.39 0.74 -31.40
N ASP A 251 -14.55 1.29 -31.77
CA ASP A 251 -14.76 2.07 -32.98
C ASP A 251 -14.35 3.55 -32.84
N GLY A 252 -13.98 3.99 -31.64
CA GLY A 252 -13.60 5.37 -31.35
C GLY A 252 -14.76 6.37 -31.40
N ARG A 253 -16.02 5.94 -31.34
CA ARG A 253 -17.20 6.83 -31.39
C ARG A 253 -17.67 7.29 -30.02
N GLN A 254 -17.24 6.60 -28.96
CA GLN A 254 -17.66 6.89 -27.58
C GLN A 254 -16.47 6.98 -26.63
N VAL A 255 -16.62 7.84 -25.62
CA VAL A 255 -15.68 7.99 -24.50
C VAL A 255 -16.38 7.62 -23.20
N PHE A 256 -15.84 6.63 -22.51
CA PHE A 256 -16.25 6.30 -21.15
C PHE A 256 -15.48 7.19 -20.18
N ALA A 257 -16.17 7.72 -19.17
CA ALA A 257 -15.59 8.59 -18.17
C ALA A 257 -16.15 8.31 -16.77
N LEU A 258 -15.34 8.58 -15.75
CA LEU A 258 -15.78 8.63 -14.36
C LEU A 258 -16.00 10.09 -13.96
N ALA A 259 -17.22 10.40 -13.53
CA ALA A 259 -17.66 11.73 -13.14
C ALA A 259 -18.10 11.74 -11.67
N THR A 260 -17.57 12.67 -10.88
CA THR A 260 -17.92 12.83 -9.47
C THR A 260 -18.92 13.97 -9.33
N ASP A 261 -20.09 13.71 -8.75
CA ASP A 261 -21.11 14.73 -8.55
C ASP A 261 -20.78 15.67 -7.36
N PRO A 262 -21.52 16.79 -7.20
CA PRO A 262 -21.35 17.69 -6.05
C PRO A 262 -21.51 17.05 -4.66
N ALA A 263 -22.16 15.89 -4.57
CA ALA A 263 -22.34 15.09 -3.37
C ALA A 263 -21.29 13.96 -3.23
N TYR A 264 -20.19 14.02 -3.99
CA TYR A 264 -19.08 13.05 -3.97
C TYR A 264 -19.44 11.62 -4.39
N ARG A 265 -20.53 11.44 -5.14
CA ARG A 265 -20.83 10.14 -5.76
C ARG A 265 -20.13 10.03 -7.10
N VAL A 266 -19.41 8.92 -7.31
CA VAL A 266 -18.74 8.64 -8.58
C VAL A 266 -19.69 7.90 -9.50
N ARG A 267 -19.76 8.34 -10.77
CA ARG A 267 -20.62 7.77 -11.79
C ARG A 267 -19.81 7.34 -13.00
N LEU A 268 -20.08 6.15 -13.51
CA LEU A 268 -19.63 5.77 -14.85
C LEU A 268 -20.60 6.35 -15.87
N ILE A 269 -20.08 7.20 -16.74
CA ILE A 269 -20.80 7.78 -17.87
C ILE A 269 -20.16 7.34 -19.19
N VAL A 270 -20.96 7.32 -20.25
CA VAL A 270 -20.50 7.19 -21.63
C VAL A 270 -20.99 8.40 -22.41
N VAL A 271 -20.10 8.98 -23.21
CA VAL A 271 -20.39 10.11 -24.08
C VAL A 271 -20.23 9.69 -25.52
N ASP A 272 -21.28 9.89 -26.32
CA ASP A 272 -21.26 9.67 -27.76
C ASP A 272 -20.78 10.95 -28.48
N LEU A 273 -19.79 10.82 -29.35
CA LEU A 273 -19.12 11.97 -29.97
C LEU A 273 -19.90 12.60 -31.13
N ASP A 274 -20.84 11.87 -31.73
CA ASP A 274 -21.62 12.38 -32.87
C ASP A 274 -22.89 13.08 -32.39
N THR A 275 -23.51 12.54 -31.34
CA THR A 275 -24.76 13.06 -30.78
C THR A 275 -24.56 13.98 -29.58
N HIS A 276 -23.37 13.95 -28.97
CA HIS A 276 -23.05 14.57 -27.68
C HIS A 276 -23.98 14.09 -26.54
N ASP A 277 -24.60 12.92 -26.70
CA ASP A 277 -25.44 12.34 -25.66
C ASP A 277 -24.56 11.78 -24.52
N VAL A 278 -24.94 12.11 -23.28
CA VAL A 278 -24.23 11.70 -22.07
C VAL A 278 -25.12 10.74 -21.28
N GLN A 279 -24.77 9.46 -21.29
CA GLN A 279 -25.53 8.42 -20.62
C GLN A 279 -24.84 7.95 -19.34
N ARG A 280 -25.61 7.86 -18.27
CA ARG A 280 -25.18 7.24 -17.01
C ARG A 280 -25.37 5.73 -17.08
N LEU A 281 -24.31 4.99 -16.79
CA LEU A 281 -24.29 3.52 -16.80
C LEU A 281 -24.36 2.93 -15.40
N ALA A 282 -23.60 3.46 -14.45
CA ALA A 282 -23.55 2.97 -13.08
C ALA A 282 -23.17 4.07 -12.08
N ASP A 283 -23.49 3.84 -10.81
CA ASP A 283 -23.04 4.66 -9.68
C ASP A 283 -22.23 3.81 -8.74
N PHE A 284 -21.20 4.43 -8.21
CA PHE A 284 -20.39 3.89 -7.15
C PHE A 284 -20.60 4.75 -5.92
N ALA A 285 -20.48 4.12 -4.76
CA ALA A 285 -20.32 4.84 -3.51
C ALA A 285 -18.94 5.54 -3.50
N PHE A 286 -18.38 5.80 -2.32
CA PHE A 286 -17.11 6.50 -2.19
C PHE A 286 -15.94 5.86 -2.95
N PHE A 287 -15.97 4.55 -3.22
CA PHE A 287 -14.89 3.82 -3.90
C PHE A 287 -15.19 3.60 -5.38
N GLU A 288 -14.47 4.34 -6.24
CA GLU A 288 -14.54 4.17 -7.69
C GLU A 288 -13.83 2.90 -8.19
N PRO A 289 -14.15 2.41 -9.41
CA PRO A 289 -13.40 1.35 -10.06
C PRO A 289 -11.96 1.80 -10.37
N PHE A 290 -10.99 0.90 -10.16
CA PHE A 290 -9.60 1.15 -10.53
C PHE A 290 -9.40 1.13 -12.04
N ARG A 291 -10.06 0.18 -12.71
CA ARG A 291 -10.09 0.09 -14.18
C ARG A 291 -11.51 -0.13 -14.66
N VAL A 292 -11.80 0.50 -15.80
CA VAL A 292 -13.02 0.31 -16.58
C VAL A 292 -12.56 -0.09 -17.98
N SER A 293 -13.00 -1.26 -18.44
CA SER A 293 -12.63 -1.81 -19.75
C SER A 293 -13.89 -2.16 -20.52
N PRO A 294 -14.26 -1.37 -21.55
CA PRO A 294 -15.36 -1.71 -22.44
C PRO A 294 -15.03 -2.96 -23.25
N HIS A 295 -16.03 -3.83 -23.43
CA HIS A 295 -15.92 -4.94 -24.37
C HIS A 295 -15.76 -4.38 -25.80
N PRO A 296 -15.00 -5.05 -26.69
CA PRO A 296 -14.79 -4.59 -28.07
C PRO A 296 -16.06 -4.28 -28.89
N ASP A 297 -17.19 -4.89 -28.58
CA ASP A 297 -18.48 -4.60 -29.24
C ASP A 297 -19.27 -3.42 -28.62
N GLY A 298 -18.82 -2.87 -27.50
CA GLY A 298 -19.48 -1.78 -26.78
C GLY A 298 -20.74 -2.17 -26.00
N ALA A 299 -21.18 -3.42 -26.02
CA ALA A 299 -22.42 -3.87 -25.36
C ALA A 299 -22.25 -4.04 -23.85
N SER A 300 -21.03 -4.23 -23.37
CA SER A 300 -20.74 -4.45 -21.95
C SER A 300 -19.43 -3.79 -21.50
N VAL A 301 -19.29 -3.61 -20.19
CA VAL A 301 -18.12 -2.98 -19.57
C VAL A 301 -17.67 -3.79 -18.37
N ALA A 302 -16.42 -4.22 -18.35
CA ALA A 302 -15.79 -4.85 -17.19
C ALA A 302 -15.21 -3.78 -16.26
N TYR A 303 -15.40 -3.96 -14.95
CA TYR A 303 -14.84 -3.06 -13.95
C TYR A 303 -14.62 -3.81 -12.63
N ASP A 304 -13.66 -3.36 -11.83
CA ASP A 304 -13.47 -3.87 -10.48
C ASP A 304 -14.23 -3.01 -9.46
N ALA A 305 -14.82 -3.64 -8.43
CA ALA A 305 -15.52 -2.93 -7.37
C ALA A 305 -15.36 -3.63 -6.02
N PRO A 306 -15.38 -2.89 -4.90
CA PRO A 306 -15.31 -3.49 -3.58
C PRO A 306 -16.55 -4.31 -3.29
N THR A 307 -16.36 -5.41 -2.56
CA THR A 307 -17.44 -6.27 -2.06
C THR A 307 -17.74 -5.97 -0.59
N ALA A 308 -18.48 -6.82 0.12
CA ALA A 308 -18.66 -6.69 1.58
C ALA A 308 -17.31 -6.96 2.29
N GLY A 309 -16.46 -5.94 2.36
CA GLY A 309 -15.07 -5.98 2.83
C GLY A 309 -14.16 -5.03 2.04
N ALA A 310 -12.84 -5.15 2.20
CA ALA A 310 -11.86 -4.37 1.44
C ALA A 310 -11.44 -5.02 0.10
N ALA A 311 -11.70 -6.32 -0.07
CA ALA A 311 -11.38 -7.05 -1.30
C ALA A 311 -12.31 -6.64 -2.45
N ARG A 312 -11.75 -6.59 -3.66
CA ARG A 312 -12.44 -6.22 -4.89
C ARG A 312 -12.68 -7.45 -5.75
N ASP A 313 -13.85 -7.48 -6.36
CA ASP A 313 -14.24 -8.47 -7.37
C ASP A 313 -14.39 -7.79 -8.73
N ILE A 314 -14.44 -8.59 -9.78
CA ILE A 314 -14.62 -8.09 -11.15
C ILE A 314 -16.07 -8.32 -11.57
N PHE A 315 -16.69 -7.27 -12.08
CA PHE A 315 -18.07 -7.24 -12.55
C PHE A 315 -18.12 -6.90 -14.04
N LEU A 316 -19.16 -7.41 -14.68
CA LEU A 316 -19.53 -7.08 -16.06
C LEU A 316 -20.86 -6.33 -16.04
N LEU A 317 -20.86 -5.09 -16.52
CA LEU A 317 -22.05 -4.26 -16.69
C LEU A 317 -22.59 -4.40 -18.10
N ASP A 318 -23.86 -4.76 -18.25
CA ASP A 318 -24.56 -4.60 -19.52
C ASP A 318 -24.92 -3.12 -19.73
N VAL A 319 -24.51 -2.54 -20.86
CA VAL A 319 -24.68 -1.11 -21.13
C VAL A 319 -26.16 -0.74 -21.32
N LYS A 320 -26.96 -1.64 -21.88
CA LYS A 320 -28.37 -1.39 -22.19
C LYS A 320 -29.26 -1.55 -20.95
N THR A 321 -29.10 -2.64 -20.20
CA THR A 321 -29.92 -2.94 -19.02
C THR A 321 -29.38 -2.30 -17.75
N ARG A 322 -28.14 -1.80 -17.76
CA ARG A 322 -27.45 -1.20 -16.61
C ARG A 322 -27.37 -2.14 -15.42
N THR A 323 -27.31 -3.45 -15.70
CA THR A 323 -27.28 -4.50 -14.68
C THR A 323 -25.87 -5.09 -14.58
N PRO A 324 -25.22 -5.03 -13.42
CA PRO A 324 -23.93 -5.67 -13.21
C PRO A 324 -24.10 -7.15 -12.85
N VAL A 325 -23.29 -8.01 -13.47
CA VAL A 325 -23.13 -9.42 -13.09
C VAL A 325 -21.70 -9.68 -12.62
N PRO A 326 -21.49 -10.45 -11.54
CA PRO A 326 -20.15 -10.84 -11.12
C PRO A 326 -19.50 -11.72 -12.19
N LEU A 327 -18.28 -11.36 -12.59
CA LEU A 327 -17.47 -12.09 -13.55
C LEU A 327 -16.40 -12.94 -12.86
N VAL A 328 -15.73 -12.37 -11.86
CA VAL A 328 -14.76 -13.08 -11.00
C VAL A 328 -15.12 -12.78 -9.55
N ARG A 329 -15.28 -13.84 -8.76
CA ARG A 329 -15.53 -13.76 -7.31
C ARG A 329 -14.48 -14.54 -6.56
N HIS A 330 -13.76 -13.88 -5.66
CA HIS A 330 -12.77 -14.56 -4.83
C HIS A 330 -12.54 -13.80 -3.51
N PRO A 331 -12.17 -14.47 -2.41
CA PRO A 331 -11.71 -13.78 -1.20
C PRO A 331 -10.44 -12.92 -1.36
N ALA A 332 -9.84 -12.92 -2.55
CA ALA A 332 -8.61 -12.21 -2.87
C ALA A 332 -8.96 -10.87 -3.52
N ASN A 333 -7.99 -9.98 -3.67
CA ASN A 333 -8.19 -8.72 -4.34
C ASN A 333 -8.03 -8.90 -5.86
N ASP A 334 -9.14 -8.96 -6.59
CA ASP A 334 -9.20 -9.08 -8.05
C ASP A 334 -9.46 -7.70 -8.68
N VAL A 335 -8.47 -7.19 -9.42
CA VAL A 335 -8.45 -5.78 -9.87
C VAL A 335 -7.92 -5.61 -11.28
N LEU A 336 -8.06 -4.39 -11.82
CA LEU A 336 -7.53 -3.98 -13.11
C LEU A 336 -7.99 -4.85 -14.30
N PRO A 337 -9.30 -5.10 -14.47
CA PRO A 337 -9.80 -5.86 -15.61
C PRO A 337 -9.50 -5.15 -16.94
N GLU A 338 -9.01 -5.90 -17.92
CA GLU A 338 -8.79 -5.45 -19.29
C GLU A 338 -9.32 -6.52 -20.27
N PHE A 339 -10.28 -6.16 -21.11
CA PHE A 339 -10.77 -7.07 -22.15
C PHE A 339 -9.67 -7.40 -23.16
N MET A 340 -9.61 -8.69 -23.52
CA MET A 340 -8.85 -9.13 -24.67
C MET A 340 -9.38 -8.47 -25.95
N PRO A 341 -8.52 -8.17 -26.95
CA PRO A 341 -8.96 -7.48 -28.16
C PRO A 341 -10.02 -8.24 -28.96
N ASP A 342 -10.09 -9.56 -28.78
CA ASP A 342 -11.07 -10.47 -29.39
C ASP A 342 -12.39 -10.58 -28.61
N GLY A 343 -12.47 -9.97 -27.41
CA GLY A 343 -13.64 -10.00 -26.53
C GLY A 343 -13.87 -11.32 -25.79
N ARG A 344 -13.05 -12.35 -26.01
CA ARG A 344 -13.30 -13.72 -25.49
C ARG A 344 -12.76 -13.95 -24.08
N GLY A 345 -12.20 -12.93 -23.45
CA GLY A 345 -11.71 -13.02 -22.09
C GLY A 345 -11.33 -11.66 -21.50
N VAL A 346 -11.14 -11.64 -20.19
CA VAL A 346 -10.70 -10.49 -19.41
C VAL A 346 -9.42 -10.85 -18.67
N LEU A 347 -8.35 -10.10 -18.94
CA LEU A 347 -7.15 -10.11 -18.13
C LEU A 347 -7.41 -9.36 -16.83
N PHE A 348 -6.83 -9.83 -15.73
CA PHE A 348 -6.93 -9.15 -14.45
C PHE A 348 -5.78 -9.51 -13.52
N VAL A 349 -5.62 -8.73 -12.45
CA VAL A 349 -4.60 -8.96 -11.43
C VAL A 349 -5.24 -9.53 -10.18
N SER A 350 -4.61 -10.53 -9.59
CA SER A 350 -5.05 -11.12 -8.33
C SER A 350 -3.88 -11.41 -7.39
N ASP A 351 -4.08 -11.14 -6.10
CA ASP A 351 -3.19 -11.55 -5.01
C ASP A 351 -3.57 -12.91 -4.41
N ARG A 352 -4.48 -13.69 -5.03
CA ARG A 352 -4.98 -14.98 -4.52
C ARG A 352 -3.90 -16.02 -4.20
N LEU A 353 -2.71 -15.87 -4.75
CA LEU A 353 -1.58 -16.73 -4.42
C LEU A 353 -0.69 -16.09 -3.36
N GLY A 354 -0.61 -14.77 -3.23
CA GLY A 354 0.29 -14.02 -2.35
C GLY A 354 0.78 -12.72 -3.04
N PRO A 355 1.86 -12.75 -3.84
CA PRO A 355 2.20 -11.70 -4.80
C PRO A 355 1.16 -11.54 -5.90
N LEU A 356 1.08 -10.32 -6.43
CA LEU A 356 0.24 -9.96 -7.57
C LEU A 356 0.63 -10.78 -8.79
N SER A 357 -0.35 -11.48 -9.35
CA SER A 357 -0.19 -12.28 -10.57
C SER A 357 -1.22 -11.86 -11.59
N LEU A 358 -0.89 -11.97 -12.88
CA LEU A 358 -1.79 -11.72 -14.00
C LEU A 358 -2.56 -13.00 -14.33
N TRP A 359 -3.87 -12.89 -14.48
CA TRP A 359 -4.82 -13.96 -14.76
C TRP A 359 -5.68 -13.64 -15.97
N LEU A 360 -6.25 -14.67 -16.58
CA LEU A 360 -7.23 -14.58 -17.65
C LEU A 360 -8.49 -15.34 -17.24
N GLN A 361 -9.63 -14.66 -17.24
CA GLN A 361 -10.94 -15.28 -17.20
C GLN A 361 -11.49 -15.36 -18.63
N ARG A 362 -11.77 -16.56 -19.13
CA ARG A 362 -12.47 -16.74 -20.41
C ARG A 362 -13.94 -16.39 -20.28
N ILE A 363 -14.52 -15.84 -21.34
CA ILE A 363 -15.90 -15.35 -21.37
C ILE A 363 -16.62 -15.88 -22.60
N LYS A 364 -17.88 -16.25 -22.42
CA LYS A 364 -18.81 -16.57 -23.51
C LYS A 364 -20.19 -16.06 -23.12
N ASP A 365 -20.85 -15.34 -24.03
CA ASP A 365 -22.20 -14.80 -23.85
C ASP A 365 -22.37 -13.99 -22.54
N GLY A 366 -21.35 -13.16 -22.22
CA GLY A 366 -21.33 -12.33 -21.01
C GLY A 366 -21.15 -13.10 -19.70
N ARG A 367 -20.72 -14.37 -19.75
CA ARG A 367 -20.52 -15.22 -18.57
C ARG A 367 -19.12 -15.84 -18.52
N PRO A 368 -18.56 -16.06 -17.32
CA PRO A 368 -17.27 -16.74 -17.18
C PRO A 368 -17.38 -18.19 -17.65
N VAL A 369 -16.35 -18.65 -18.38
CA VAL A 369 -16.20 -20.04 -18.82
C VAL A 369 -14.96 -20.64 -18.18
N GLY A 370 -15.15 -21.67 -17.36
CA GLY A 370 -14.07 -22.32 -16.62
C GLY A 370 -13.45 -21.41 -15.54
N GLU A 371 -12.48 -21.97 -14.85
CA GLU A 371 -11.72 -21.27 -13.80
C GLU A 371 -10.71 -20.27 -14.41
N PRO A 372 -10.41 -19.15 -13.73
CA PRO A 372 -9.35 -18.25 -14.12
C PRO A 372 -8.01 -18.97 -14.28
N GLN A 373 -7.34 -18.70 -15.40
CA GLN A 373 -6.03 -19.25 -15.71
C GLN A 373 -4.96 -18.20 -15.43
N ILE A 374 -3.87 -18.61 -14.81
CA ILE A 374 -2.74 -17.71 -14.58
C ILE A 374 -1.94 -17.51 -15.86
N VAL A 375 -1.70 -16.25 -16.19
CA VAL A 375 -0.92 -15.82 -17.35
C VAL A 375 0.53 -15.62 -16.94
N ARG A 376 0.76 -14.91 -15.82
CA ARG A 376 2.10 -14.63 -15.32
C ARG A 376 2.10 -14.44 -13.80
N ARG A 377 3.05 -15.07 -13.12
CA ARG A 377 3.28 -14.87 -11.69
C ARG A 377 4.12 -13.64 -11.43
N ASP A 378 3.91 -13.07 -10.25
CA ASP A 378 4.75 -12.02 -9.68
C ASP A 378 5.06 -10.92 -10.69
N VAL A 379 3.99 -10.30 -11.18
CA VAL A 379 4.05 -9.21 -12.15
C VAL A 379 4.43 -7.88 -11.50
N GLY A 380 4.75 -7.90 -10.21
CA GLY A 380 5.03 -6.71 -9.42
C GLY A 380 3.84 -5.75 -9.36
N ARG A 381 4.13 -4.54 -8.89
CA ARG A 381 3.19 -3.42 -8.88
C ARG A 381 3.30 -2.69 -10.21
N PHE A 382 2.21 -2.65 -10.96
CA PHE A 382 2.21 -1.97 -12.25
C PHE A 382 0.91 -1.21 -12.50
N TRP A 383 0.97 -0.24 -13.40
CA TRP A 383 -0.20 0.44 -13.95
C TRP A 383 -0.45 0.01 -15.40
N PRO A 384 -1.66 -0.44 -15.77
CA PRO A 384 -1.98 -0.81 -17.14
C PRO A 384 -2.07 0.44 -18.01
N ILE A 385 -1.24 0.48 -19.06
CA ILE A 385 -1.30 1.52 -20.10
C ILE A 385 -2.29 1.11 -21.19
N GLY A 386 -2.31 -0.18 -21.55
CA GLY A 386 -3.35 -0.77 -22.39
C GLY A 386 -2.92 -2.05 -23.08
N LEU A 387 -3.89 -2.77 -23.62
CA LEU A 387 -3.70 -3.99 -24.40
C LEU A 387 -3.88 -3.73 -25.91
N THR A 388 -2.87 -4.06 -26.70
CA THR A 388 -2.93 -3.86 -28.16
C THR A 388 -3.62 -5.03 -28.87
N THR A 389 -4.14 -4.80 -30.07
CA THR A 389 -4.65 -5.87 -30.96
C THR A 389 -3.57 -6.87 -31.38
N THR A 390 -2.29 -6.51 -31.25
CA THR A 390 -1.15 -7.42 -31.44
C THR A 390 -0.95 -8.39 -30.29
N GLY A 391 -1.69 -8.25 -29.18
CA GLY A 391 -1.54 -9.07 -27.99
C GLY A 391 -0.37 -8.63 -27.10
N SER A 392 -0.01 -7.34 -27.14
CA SER A 392 1.00 -6.74 -26.27
C SER A 392 0.31 -6.01 -25.12
N PHE A 393 0.55 -6.46 -23.89
CA PHE A 393 0.07 -5.76 -22.69
C PHE A 393 1.12 -4.76 -22.22
N VAL A 394 0.88 -3.48 -22.50
CA VAL A 394 1.76 -2.39 -22.13
C VAL A 394 1.41 -1.90 -20.73
N HIS A 395 2.42 -1.83 -19.85
CA HIS A 395 2.25 -1.47 -18.46
C HIS A 395 3.47 -0.71 -17.92
N ALA A 396 3.23 0.21 -16.99
CA ALA A 396 4.29 0.86 -16.22
C ALA A 396 4.54 0.02 -14.96
N LEU A 397 5.70 -0.61 -14.84
CA LEU A 397 6.13 -1.39 -13.68
C LEU A 397 6.87 -0.48 -12.69
N GLN A 398 6.52 -0.56 -11.41
CA GLN A 398 7.24 0.09 -10.33
C GLN A 398 8.49 -0.74 -10.03
N VAL A 399 9.68 -0.23 -10.36
CA VAL A 399 10.95 -0.99 -10.34
C VAL A 399 11.85 -0.67 -9.14
N ASP A 400 11.67 0.50 -8.53
CA ASP A 400 12.31 0.85 -7.26
C ASP A 400 11.19 1.09 -6.24
N LEU A 401 11.17 0.30 -5.17
CA LEU A 401 10.18 0.39 -4.10
C LEU A 401 10.91 0.80 -2.83
N PRO A 402 10.40 1.79 -2.09
CA PRO A 402 11.04 2.18 -0.86
C PRO A 402 10.97 1.03 0.13
N ASP A 403 12.07 0.79 0.83
CA ASP A 403 12.13 -0.26 1.84
C ASP A 403 12.92 0.23 3.07
N ILE A 404 12.85 -0.55 4.14
CA ILE A 404 13.42 -0.22 5.45
C ILE A 404 14.78 -0.89 5.59
N ARG A 405 15.82 -0.09 5.86
CA ARG A 405 17.17 -0.55 6.19
C ARG A 405 17.49 -0.29 7.66
N LEU A 406 18.36 -1.15 8.19
CA LEU A 406 19.00 -0.97 9.48
C LEU A 406 20.47 -0.62 9.32
N ALA A 407 20.94 0.35 10.10
CA ALA A 407 22.35 0.66 10.24
C ALA A 407 22.75 0.70 11.72
N ARG A 408 23.90 0.12 12.05
CA ARG A 408 24.41 0.02 13.42
C ARG A 408 25.48 1.06 13.68
N LEU A 409 25.48 1.58 14.90
CA LEU A 409 26.46 2.53 15.37
C LEU A 409 27.75 1.77 15.74
N ASP A 410 28.86 2.15 15.09
CA ASP A 410 30.18 1.64 15.39
C ASP A 410 30.76 2.28 16.67
N ALA A 411 31.91 1.77 17.12
CA ALA A 411 32.61 2.30 18.30
C ALA A 411 33.10 3.74 18.14
N THR A 412 33.15 4.27 16.91
CA THR A 412 33.53 5.67 16.60
C THR A 412 32.32 6.62 16.63
N GLY A 413 31.11 6.10 16.84
CA GLY A 413 29.88 6.88 16.82
C GLY A 413 29.40 7.22 15.41
N ARG A 414 29.85 6.47 14.39
CA ARG A 414 29.34 6.54 13.02
C ARG A 414 28.47 5.33 12.74
N PHE A 415 27.49 5.48 11.86
CA PHE A 415 26.74 4.31 11.40
C PHE A 415 27.55 3.57 10.35
N GLU A 416 27.69 2.26 10.55
CA GLU A 416 28.21 1.36 9.52
C GLU A 416 27.30 1.40 8.29
N GLU A 417 27.89 1.17 7.11
CA GLU A 417 27.13 1.07 5.86
C GLU A 417 26.05 0.00 6.01
N ALA A 418 24.81 0.34 5.63
CA ALA A 418 23.64 -0.46 6.00
C ALA A 418 23.72 -1.90 5.47
N ALA A 419 23.73 -2.84 6.41
CA ALA A 419 24.00 -4.24 6.11
C ALA A 419 22.74 -5.02 5.71
N LEU A 420 21.53 -4.59 6.11
CA LEU A 420 20.33 -5.42 6.03
C LEU A 420 19.08 -4.64 5.61
N SER A 421 18.41 -5.12 4.55
CA SER A 421 16.98 -4.85 4.37
C SER A 421 16.21 -5.61 5.45
N LEU A 422 15.30 -4.91 6.12
CA LEU A 422 14.50 -5.48 7.20
C LEU A 422 13.41 -6.41 6.66
N THR A 423 12.89 -6.13 5.46
CA THR A 423 11.74 -6.84 4.91
C THR A 423 12.21 -7.89 3.90
N THR A 424 12.13 -9.16 4.32
CA THR A 424 12.50 -10.30 3.46
C THR A 424 11.29 -11.01 2.88
N GLN A 425 10.09 -10.75 3.41
CA GLN A 425 8.85 -11.43 3.03
C GLN A 425 8.00 -10.68 2.00
N PHE A 426 8.16 -9.35 1.88
CA PHE A 426 7.27 -8.52 1.08
C PHE A 426 8.01 -7.67 0.06
N ALA A 427 7.95 -8.08 -1.21
CA ALA A 427 8.27 -7.22 -2.34
C ALA A 427 7.18 -6.11 -2.45
N GLY A 428 7.39 -4.99 -1.76
CA GLY A 428 6.41 -3.91 -1.60
C GLY A 428 7.07 -2.62 -1.12
N ALA A 429 6.30 -1.53 -1.12
CA ALA A 429 6.75 -0.27 -0.55
C ALA A 429 6.58 -0.30 0.98
N ASN A 430 7.69 -0.40 1.73
CA ASN A 430 7.69 -0.39 3.18
C ASN A 430 8.23 0.94 3.69
N THR A 431 7.46 1.61 4.55
CA THR A 431 7.76 2.98 4.99
C THR A 431 7.37 3.23 6.43
N GLY A 432 7.78 4.39 6.96
CA GLY A 432 7.38 4.85 8.30
C GLY A 432 7.75 3.91 9.45
N PRO A 433 9.00 3.41 9.55
CA PRO A 433 9.41 2.57 10.67
C PRO A 433 9.29 3.32 12.01
N GLU A 434 8.84 2.61 13.04
CA GLU A 434 8.80 3.02 14.44
C GLU A 434 9.18 1.85 15.35
N TRP A 435 10.22 2.04 16.17
CA TRP A 435 10.54 1.08 17.23
C TRP A 435 9.51 1.18 18.36
N SER A 436 9.12 0.03 18.91
CA SER A 436 8.40 -0.01 20.17
C SER A 436 9.25 0.61 21.29
N PRO A 437 8.63 1.16 22.35
CA PRO A 437 9.38 1.81 23.43
C PRO A 437 10.41 0.90 24.11
N ASP A 438 10.14 -0.41 24.12
CA ASP A 438 11.03 -1.45 24.66
C ASP A 438 12.07 -1.96 23.64
N GLY A 439 12.01 -1.55 22.37
CA GLY A 439 12.91 -1.96 21.30
C GLY A 439 12.75 -3.41 20.84
N THR A 440 11.74 -4.14 21.32
CA THR A 440 11.54 -5.56 20.98
C THR A 440 10.81 -5.76 19.66
N SER A 441 10.09 -4.73 19.18
CA SER A 441 9.27 -4.78 17.98
C SER A 441 9.42 -3.53 17.12
N MET A 442 9.17 -3.67 15.82
CA MET A 442 9.07 -2.54 14.89
C MET A 442 7.69 -2.50 14.24
N ALA A 443 7.05 -1.35 14.28
CA ALA A 443 5.88 -1.06 13.46
C ALA A 443 6.32 -0.38 12.15
N TYR A 444 5.70 -0.72 11.04
CA TYR A 444 5.89 -0.03 9.77
C TYR A 444 4.66 -0.17 8.88
N LEU A 445 4.59 0.68 7.86
CA LEU A 445 3.56 0.65 6.85
C LEU A 445 4.05 -0.16 5.66
N SER A 446 3.25 -1.13 5.24
CA SER A 446 3.49 -1.90 4.03
C SER A 446 2.36 -1.60 3.06
N SER A 447 2.66 -0.93 1.95
CA SER A 447 1.68 -0.85 0.88
C SER A 447 1.56 -2.25 0.26
N ARG A 448 0.34 -2.80 0.21
CA ARG A 448 0.02 -4.08 -0.44
C ARG A 448 -1.08 -3.88 -1.51
N GLY A 449 -1.17 -4.78 -2.47
CA GLY A 449 -2.14 -4.69 -3.58
C GLY A 449 -1.63 -3.95 -4.83
N ALA A 450 -2.38 -4.09 -5.93
CA ALA A 450 -1.99 -3.55 -7.24
C ALA A 450 -2.03 -2.01 -7.32
N MET A 451 -2.77 -1.37 -6.41
CA MET A 451 -2.87 0.09 -6.32
C MET A 451 -2.65 0.55 -4.88
N SER A 452 -1.82 1.58 -4.71
CA SER A 452 -1.55 2.24 -3.42
C SER A 452 -2.66 3.21 -2.99
N THR A 453 -3.89 2.98 -3.45
CA THR A 453 -5.04 3.85 -3.17
C THR A 453 -6.23 3.03 -2.70
N GLY A 454 -6.99 3.57 -1.75
CA GLY A 454 -8.18 2.95 -1.16
C GLY A 454 -7.92 2.13 0.12
N PRO A 455 -8.99 1.71 0.83
CA PRO A 455 -8.89 0.97 2.09
C PRO A 455 -8.16 -0.35 1.88
N GLY A 456 -7.23 -0.67 2.79
CA GLY A 456 -6.43 -1.91 2.70
C GLY A 456 -5.24 -1.87 1.74
N SER A 457 -5.07 -0.79 0.96
CA SER A 457 -3.87 -0.58 0.12
C SER A 457 -2.60 -0.36 0.93
N THR A 458 -2.75 0.07 2.19
CA THR A 458 -1.67 0.18 3.18
C THR A 458 -2.05 -0.63 4.41
N LEU A 459 -1.13 -1.49 4.82
CA LEU A 459 -1.24 -2.33 6.01
C LEU A 459 -0.26 -1.85 7.07
N LEU A 460 -0.66 -1.96 8.33
CA LEU A 460 0.22 -1.73 9.46
C LEU A 460 0.83 -3.06 9.87
N VAL A 461 2.15 -3.18 9.81
CA VAL A 461 2.86 -4.40 10.17
C VAL A 461 3.62 -4.18 11.46
N VAL A 462 3.47 -5.11 12.40
CA VAL A 462 4.26 -5.19 13.63
C VAL A 462 5.16 -6.42 13.52
N ARG A 463 6.47 -6.19 13.48
CA ARG A 463 7.50 -7.22 13.35
C ARG A 463 8.25 -7.38 14.67
N ASP A 464 8.31 -8.60 15.19
CA ASP A 464 9.17 -8.94 16.31
C ASP A 464 10.65 -8.91 15.86
N ARG A 465 11.51 -8.24 16.62
CA ARG A 465 12.91 -8.01 16.27
C ARG A 465 13.74 -9.30 16.32
N THR A 466 13.46 -10.19 17.26
CA THR A 466 14.30 -11.37 17.55
C THR A 466 13.95 -12.54 16.65
N THR A 467 12.65 -12.81 16.51
CA THR A 467 12.11 -13.93 15.74
C THR A 467 11.84 -13.57 14.29
N GLY A 468 11.65 -12.28 13.99
CA GLY A 468 11.25 -11.82 12.67
C GLY A 468 9.80 -12.16 12.30
N VAL A 469 8.99 -12.60 13.26
CA VAL A 469 7.57 -12.88 13.03
C VAL A 469 6.83 -11.56 12.80
N GLU A 470 6.04 -11.52 11.74
CA GLU A 470 5.26 -10.35 11.34
C GLU A 470 3.78 -10.57 11.63
N ARG A 471 3.16 -9.59 12.27
CA ARG A 471 1.71 -9.45 12.41
C ARG A 471 1.25 -8.34 11.51
N THR A 472 0.31 -8.64 10.62
CA THR A 472 -0.32 -7.64 9.76
C THR A 472 -1.65 -7.21 10.37
N LEU A 473 -1.85 -5.89 10.48
CA LEU A 473 -3.07 -5.25 10.95
C LEU A 473 -3.64 -4.43 9.80
N GLN A 474 -4.97 -4.48 9.64
CA GLN A 474 -5.70 -3.68 8.65
C GLN A 474 -6.71 -2.78 9.39
N PRO A 475 -6.26 -1.60 9.85
CA PRO A 475 -7.13 -0.62 10.47
C PRO A 475 -8.30 -0.26 9.55
N ASP A 476 -9.49 -0.09 10.11
CA ASP A 476 -10.69 0.36 9.39
C ASP A 476 -10.62 1.87 9.11
N LEU A 477 -9.67 2.24 8.24
CA LEU A 477 -9.36 3.61 7.82
C LEU A 477 -9.25 3.64 6.29
N ILE A 478 -9.67 4.75 5.67
CA ILE A 478 -9.61 4.94 4.21
C ILE A 478 -8.15 5.00 3.76
N HIS A 479 -7.34 5.77 4.48
CA HIS A 479 -5.89 5.79 4.39
C HIS A 479 -5.29 6.26 5.71
N PHE A 480 -4.04 5.90 5.99
CA PHE A 480 -3.34 6.31 7.20
C PHE A 480 -1.82 6.26 7.00
N GLN A 481 -1.09 7.03 7.80
CA GLN A 481 0.35 7.13 7.71
C GLN A 481 1.03 7.56 9.02
N GLY A 482 2.35 7.34 9.08
CA GLY A 482 3.25 7.83 10.13
C GLY A 482 3.08 7.21 11.52
N PRO A 483 2.96 5.87 11.67
CA PRO A 483 2.68 5.24 12.95
C PRO A 483 3.64 5.67 14.07
N ARG A 484 3.11 5.90 15.28
CA ARG A 484 3.86 6.24 16.50
C ARG A 484 3.39 5.40 17.68
N TRP A 485 4.28 4.60 18.27
CA TRP A 485 3.95 3.78 19.43
C TRP A 485 3.56 4.64 20.63
N SER A 486 2.49 4.23 21.32
CA SER A 486 2.17 4.74 22.65
C SER A 486 3.28 4.39 23.64
N PRO A 487 3.48 5.19 24.70
CA PRO A 487 4.53 4.94 25.70
C PRO A 487 4.43 3.55 26.37
N ASP A 488 3.21 3.00 26.46
CA ASP A 488 2.94 1.68 27.02
C ASP A 488 3.18 0.51 26.05
N GLY A 489 3.47 0.78 24.78
CA GLY A 489 3.70 -0.24 23.74
C GLY A 489 2.45 -1.02 23.32
N THR A 490 1.24 -0.57 23.66
CA THR A 490 -0.01 -1.28 23.38
C THR A 490 -0.77 -0.76 22.16
N ARG A 491 -0.54 0.50 21.78
CA ARG A 491 -1.27 1.22 20.73
C ARG A 491 -0.32 1.97 19.79
N LEU A 492 -0.82 2.25 18.59
CA LEU A 492 -0.13 3.04 17.57
C LEU A 492 -1.01 4.23 17.21
N LEU A 493 -0.48 5.44 17.40
CA LEU A 493 -1.09 6.67 16.91
C LEU A 493 -0.75 6.84 15.43
N VAL A 494 -1.78 7.03 14.61
CA VAL A 494 -1.66 7.29 13.17
C VAL A 494 -2.44 8.56 12.81
N ARG A 495 -2.01 9.24 11.75
CA ARG A 495 -2.83 10.25 11.08
C ARG A 495 -3.45 9.63 9.83
N GLY A 496 -4.65 10.05 9.46
CA GLY A 496 -5.30 9.53 8.27
C GLY A 496 -6.72 10.04 8.11
N GLN A 497 -7.52 9.25 7.40
CA GLN A 497 -8.92 9.53 7.13
C GLN A 497 -9.79 8.35 7.59
N GLY A 498 -10.77 8.65 8.43
CA GLY A 498 -11.74 7.68 8.93
C GLY A 498 -12.79 7.31 7.88
N THR A 499 -13.53 6.24 8.12
CA THR A 499 -14.62 5.77 7.25
C THR A 499 -15.81 6.75 7.14
N ASN A 500 -15.86 7.76 8.02
CA ASN A 500 -16.79 8.88 7.97
C ASN A 500 -16.29 10.06 7.10
N ASP A 501 -15.24 9.84 6.29
CA ASP A 501 -14.61 10.82 5.40
C ASP A 501 -13.91 11.99 6.13
N ARG A 502 -13.75 11.91 7.46
CA ARG A 502 -13.06 12.95 8.25
C ARG A 502 -11.59 12.62 8.47
N TYR A 503 -10.75 13.63 8.29
CA TYR A 503 -9.33 13.57 8.62
C TYR A 503 -9.10 13.74 10.12
N GLY A 504 -8.10 13.05 10.65
CA GLY A 504 -7.73 13.19 12.06
C GLY A 504 -6.62 12.26 12.51
N PHE A 505 -6.50 12.15 13.83
CA PHE A 505 -5.63 11.20 14.50
C PHE A 505 -6.44 10.02 15.05
N PHE A 506 -5.90 8.83 14.89
CA PHE A 506 -6.53 7.57 15.28
C PHE A 506 -5.55 6.73 16.08
N LEU A 507 -6.05 6.10 17.14
CA LEU A 507 -5.34 5.04 17.86
C LEU A 507 -5.70 3.70 17.25
N VAL A 508 -4.67 2.91 16.97
CA VAL A 508 -4.79 1.53 16.50
C VAL A 508 -4.27 0.62 17.60
N ASP A 509 -5.07 -0.30 18.07
CA ASP A 509 -4.62 -1.35 19.00
C ASP A 509 -3.59 -2.25 18.30
N ALA A 510 -2.39 -2.38 18.86
CA ALA A 510 -1.27 -3.08 18.22
C ALA A 510 -1.44 -4.61 18.16
N ARG A 511 -2.46 -5.15 18.84
CA ARG A 511 -2.75 -6.59 18.85
C ARG A 511 -3.87 -6.96 17.87
N THR A 512 -4.91 -6.14 17.81
CA THR A 512 -6.17 -6.44 17.10
C THR A 512 -6.38 -5.58 15.87
N GLY A 513 -5.71 -4.43 15.75
CA GLY A 513 -5.96 -3.46 14.68
C GLY A 513 -7.23 -2.63 14.88
N ALA A 514 -7.90 -2.78 16.03
CA ALA A 514 -9.09 -2.00 16.36
C ALA A 514 -8.77 -0.50 16.38
N VAL A 515 -9.62 0.29 15.74
CA VAL A 515 -9.42 1.72 15.55
C VAL A 515 -10.30 2.50 16.53
N GLN A 516 -9.68 3.43 17.26
CA GLN A 516 -10.35 4.42 18.08
C GLN A 516 -10.00 5.81 17.56
N PRO A 517 -10.97 6.64 17.15
CA PRO A 517 -10.69 8.04 16.86
C PRO A 517 -10.24 8.74 18.14
N VAL A 518 -9.15 9.49 18.08
CA VAL A 518 -8.71 10.32 19.21
C VAL A 518 -9.59 11.56 19.28
N PHE A 519 -9.77 12.21 18.13
CA PHE A 519 -10.73 13.29 17.89
C PHE A 519 -10.75 13.59 16.39
N ALA A 520 -11.93 13.80 15.81
CA ALA A 520 -12.05 14.40 14.49
C ALA A 520 -11.98 15.91 14.69
N MET A 521 -10.91 16.56 14.22
CA MET A 521 -10.84 18.02 14.31
C MET A 521 -11.97 18.58 13.44
N GLU A 522 -12.96 19.21 14.06
CA GLU A 522 -14.14 19.76 13.35
C GLU A 522 -13.73 20.75 12.24
N ASP A 523 -12.54 21.33 12.35
CA ASP A 523 -11.97 22.33 11.45
C ASP A 523 -10.93 21.79 10.44
N VAL A 524 -10.72 20.48 10.33
CA VAL A 524 -9.75 19.92 9.35
C VAL A 524 -10.47 19.56 8.07
N GLU A 525 -10.35 20.44 7.08
CA GLU A 525 -10.91 20.24 5.74
C GLU A 525 -9.97 19.43 4.83
N ARG A 526 -8.66 19.43 5.09
CA ARG A 526 -7.66 18.73 4.27
C ARG A 526 -6.63 17.98 5.11
N GLU A 527 -6.14 16.85 4.61
CA GLU A 527 -5.05 16.09 5.27
C GLU A 527 -3.80 16.95 5.55
N THR A 528 -3.50 17.91 4.66
CA THR A 528 -2.34 18.81 4.76
C THR A 528 -2.35 19.72 5.98
N ASP A 529 -3.51 19.86 6.61
CA ASP A 529 -3.70 20.68 7.81
C ASP A 529 -3.20 19.95 9.07
N LEU A 530 -3.03 18.61 8.99
CA LEU A 530 -2.43 17.77 10.01
C LEU A 530 -0.89 17.74 9.85
N GLY A 531 -0.21 18.47 10.72
CA GLY A 531 1.25 18.59 10.73
C GLY A 531 1.99 17.41 11.38
N ALA A 532 3.19 17.70 11.87
CA ALA A 532 3.97 16.74 12.67
C ALA A 532 3.27 16.43 14.00
N TYR A 533 3.51 15.24 14.54
CA TYR A 533 2.91 14.77 15.79
C TYR A 533 3.77 13.71 16.50
N GLN A 534 3.63 13.63 17.82
CA GLN A 534 4.33 12.69 18.69
C GLN A 534 3.63 12.55 20.05
N TRP A 535 3.75 11.38 20.66
CA TRP A 535 3.45 11.19 22.08
C TRP A 535 4.34 12.04 22.98
N VAL A 536 3.78 12.50 24.09
CA VAL A 536 4.56 13.11 25.17
C VAL A 536 5.14 11.98 26.04
N PRO A 537 6.46 11.87 26.18
CA PRO A 537 7.08 10.80 26.97
C PRO A 537 6.51 10.70 28.39
N GLY A 538 6.16 9.47 28.80
CA GLY A 538 5.62 9.17 30.12
C GLY A 538 4.21 9.71 30.40
N ARG A 539 3.52 10.30 29.41
CA ARG A 539 2.16 10.86 29.59
C ARG A 539 1.20 10.30 28.54
N GLU A 540 -0.07 10.20 28.93
CA GLU A 540 -1.17 9.84 28.03
C GLU A 540 -1.62 11.09 27.23
N ALA A 541 -0.69 11.66 26.46
CA ALA A 541 -0.87 12.93 25.77
C ALA A 541 -0.11 12.96 24.45
N VAL A 542 -0.58 13.77 23.51
CA VAL A 542 -0.03 13.90 22.15
C VAL A 542 0.25 15.37 21.85
N THR A 543 1.48 15.66 21.41
CA THR A 543 1.85 16.95 20.84
C THR A 543 1.74 16.92 19.33
N TYR A 544 1.11 17.93 18.73
CA TYR A 544 0.85 18.01 17.30
C TYR A 544 0.86 19.45 16.79
N ALA A 545 1.11 19.63 15.50
CA ALA A 545 0.94 20.90 14.80
C ALA A 545 -0.34 20.88 13.97
N LEU A 546 -1.15 21.94 14.08
CA LEU A 546 -2.38 22.12 13.30
C LEU A 546 -2.38 23.46 12.59
N ASN A 547 -2.80 23.50 11.32
CA ASN A 547 -3.02 24.71 10.52
C ASN A 547 -1.80 25.65 10.44
N ASN A 548 -0.61 25.18 10.84
CA ASN A 548 0.60 25.99 11.03
C ASN A 548 0.39 27.23 11.93
N THR A 549 -0.56 27.17 12.88
CA THR A 549 -0.84 28.30 13.80
C THR A 549 -0.21 28.11 15.17
N ALA A 550 -0.16 26.89 15.67
CA ALA A 550 0.45 26.55 16.95
C ALA A 550 0.91 25.09 16.98
N ILE A 551 1.88 24.81 17.85
CA ILE A 551 2.14 23.46 18.36
C ILE A 551 1.32 23.30 19.64
N ARG A 552 0.50 22.26 19.68
CA ARG A 552 -0.47 21.97 20.75
C ARG A 552 -0.15 20.66 21.42
N THR A 553 -0.55 20.53 22.68
CA THR A 553 -0.60 19.24 23.38
C THR A 553 -2.02 18.96 23.82
N LEU A 554 -2.53 17.80 23.39
CA LEU A 554 -3.79 17.23 23.85
C LEU A 554 -3.51 16.18 24.92
N ASP A 555 -4.11 16.35 26.09
CA ASP A 555 -4.21 15.30 27.09
C ASP A 555 -5.38 14.38 26.72
N LEU A 556 -5.11 13.08 26.51
CA LEU A 556 -6.13 12.14 26.03
C LEU A 556 -7.07 11.66 27.14
N ARG A 557 -6.76 11.95 28.42
CA ARG A 557 -7.60 11.57 29.57
C ARG A 557 -8.64 12.64 29.86
N THR A 558 -8.25 13.91 29.73
CA THR A 558 -9.13 15.07 29.99
C THR A 558 -9.73 15.65 28.72
N GLU A 559 -9.22 15.27 27.54
CA GLU A 559 -9.58 15.81 26.24
C GLU A 559 -9.34 17.33 26.11
N THR A 560 -8.39 17.85 26.91
CA THR A 560 -8.05 19.28 26.90
C THR A 560 -6.80 19.54 26.07
N SER A 561 -6.92 20.46 25.11
CA SER A 561 -5.80 20.94 24.29
C SER A 561 -5.21 22.24 24.84
N THR A 562 -3.88 22.33 24.87
CA THR A 562 -3.15 23.54 25.26
C THR A 562 -2.11 23.92 24.21
N ASP A 563 -1.99 25.22 23.91
CA ASP A 563 -0.95 25.73 23.01
C ASP A 563 0.40 25.73 23.75
N VAL A 564 1.39 25.01 23.21
CA VAL A 564 2.75 24.93 23.76
C VAL A 564 3.67 25.95 23.10
N VAL A 565 3.51 26.14 21.78
CA VAL A 565 4.28 27.10 20.98
C VAL A 565 3.34 27.83 20.02
N PRO A 566 3.11 29.13 20.21
CA PRO A 566 2.43 29.94 19.19
C PRO A 566 3.35 30.11 17.98
N LEU A 567 2.87 29.81 16.78
CA LEU A 567 3.63 30.01 15.55
C LEU A 567 3.30 31.38 14.95
N ARG A 568 4.33 32.09 14.49
CA ARG A 568 4.13 33.38 13.82
C ARG A 568 3.56 33.15 12.41
N PRO A 569 2.77 34.08 11.85
CA PRO A 569 2.27 33.95 10.49
C PRO A 569 3.39 33.70 9.47
N GLY A 570 3.22 32.67 8.63
CA GLY A 570 4.20 32.29 7.60
C GLY A 570 5.22 31.24 8.03
N LEU A 571 5.34 30.95 9.32
CA LEU A 571 6.15 29.86 9.85
C LEU A 571 5.38 28.53 9.72
N ARG A 572 5.98 27.52 9.10
CA ARG A 572 5.35 26.20 8.95
C ARG A 572 6.20 25.12 9.60
N ILE A 573 5.59 24.14 10.26
CA ILE A 573 6.32 22.98 10.76
C ILE A 573 6.61 22.04 9.59
N THR A 574 7.82 21.49 9.52
CA THR A 574 8.12 20.48 8.50
C THR A 574 7.25 19.24 8.73
N ALA A 575 6.68 18.69 7.66
CA ALA A 575 5.78 17.54 7.77
C ALA A 575 6.51 16.29 8.31
N GLY A 576 5.74 15.33 8.85
CA GLY A 576 6.28 14.05 9.31
C GLY A 576 6.80 14.09 10.75
N ARG A 577 8.11 13.89 10.96
CA ARG A 577 8.78 13.89 12.29
C ARG A 577 9.25 15.28 12.76
N GLY A 578 8.69 16.36 12.20
CA GLY A 578 9.13 17.74 12.44
C GLY A 578 9.04 18.28 13.87
N LEU A 579 8.64 17.46 14.85
CA LEU A 579 8.68 17.75 16.29
C LEU A 579 9.14 16.52 17.09
N ALA A 580 9.91 16.75 18.16
CA ALA A 580 10.42 15.69 19.02
C ALA A 580 10.67 16.16 20.47
N TRP A 581 10.07 15.48 21.44
CA TRP A 581 10.38 15.57 22.87
C TRP A 581 11.62 14.76 23.24
N ASP A 582 12.42 15.27 24.18
CA ASP A 582 13.42 14.45 24.86
C ASP A 582 12.76 13.47 25.83
N ALA A 583 13.51 12.46 26.29
CA ALA A 583 12.97 11.35 27.07
C ALA A 583 12.23 11.77 28.36
N ASP A 584 12.63 12.90 28.95
CA ASP A 584 12.04 13.44 30.18
C ASP A 584 10.86 14.42 29.92
N ALA A 585 10.49 14.65 28.66
CA ALA A 585 9.49 15.63 28.26
C ALA A 585 9.77 17.06 28.78
N ARG A 586 11.05 17.44 28.84
CA ARG A 586 11.52 18.77 29.29
C ARG A 586 11.92 19.66 28.14
N ARG A 587 12.36 19.07 27.02
CA ARG A 587 12.82 19.81 25.85
C ARG A 587 12.08 19.36 24.61
N LEU A 588 11.54 20.33 23.88
CA LEU A 588 10.88 20.13 22.61
C LEU A 588 11.75 20.70 21.49
N ALA A 589 12.22 19.83 20.61
CA ALA A 589 12.84 20.24 19.35
C ALA A 589 11.79 20.26 18.25
N TYR A 590 11.87 21.21 17.33
CA TYR A 590 11.02 21.24 16.14
C TYR A 590 11.72 21.93 14.98
N SER A 591 11.48 21.44 13.77
CA SER A 591 12.02 22.03 12.55
C SER A 591 10.93 22.74 11.76
N THR A 592 11.25 23.92 11.25
CA THR A 592 10.33 24.78 10.55
C THR A 592 10.83 25.10 9.15
N PHE A 593 9.92 25.70 8.40
CA PHE A 593 10.09 26.25 7.10
C PHE A 593 9.60 27.70 7.12
N GLU A 594 10.45 28.64 6.68
CA GLU A 594 10.13 30.06 6.56
C GLU A 594 10.29 30.51 5.11
N GLY A 595 9.36 31.33 4.60
CA GLY A 595 9.46 31.97 3.29
C GLY A 595 8.37 31.56 2.29
N ASN A 596 8.66 31.70 1.00
CA ASN A 596 7.73 31.39 -0.10
C ASN A 596 8.32 30.37 -1.08
N ALA A 597 7.54 29.95 -2.08
CA ALA A 597 7.95 28.93 -3.05
C ALA A 597 9.22 29.27 -3.86
N ARG A 598 9.65 30.54 -3.89
CA ARG A 598 10.85 31.02 -4.60
C ARG A 598 12.02 31.35 -3.67
N ALA A 599 11.82 31.42 -2.36
CA ALA A 599 12.87 31.74 -1.41
C ALA A 599 12.42 31.24 -0.04
N TRP A 600 13.06 30.17 0.43
CA TRP A 600 12.73 29.53 1.69
C TRP A 600 13.98 29.17 2.48
N THR A 601 13.82 28.99 3.79
CA THR A 601 14.89 28.56 4.69
C THR A 601 14.32 27.66 5.79
N ASN A 602 14.98 26.54 6.05
CA ASN A 602 14.64 25.67 7.17
C ASN A 602 15.40 26.07 8.43
N VAL A 603 14.73 25.99 9.59
CA VAL A 603 15.31 26.33 10.89
C VAL A 603 14.94 25.27 11.91
N LEU A 604 15.91 24.86 12.73
CA LEU A 604 15.73 23.94 13.84
C LEU A 604 15.72 24.74 15.14
N TYR A 605 14.65 24.59 15.92
CA TYR A 605 14.46 25.23 17.20
C TYR A 605 14.51 24.21 18.33
N LEU A 606 14.93 24.70 19.50
CA LEU A 606 14.86 23.99 20.77
C LEU A 606 14.11 24.85 21.79
N ARG A 607 13.10 24.27 22.42
CA ARG A 607 12.32 24.89 23.50
C ARG A 607 12.51 24.15 24.80
N GLU A 608 12.82 24.89 25.86
CA GLU A 608 12.94 24.39 27.23
C GLU A 608 11.57 24.42 27.94
N ALA A 609 11.40 23.60 28.97
CA ALA A 609 10.16 23.53 29.77
C ALA A 609 9.75 24.87 30.40
N GLY A 610 10.71 25.76 30.66
CA GLY A 610 10.47 27.13 31.13
C GLY A 610 9.88 28.08 30.07
N GLY A 611 9.70 27.59 28.84
CA GLY A 611 9.09 28.34 27.73
C GLY A 611 10.07 29.17 26.91
N GLU A 612 11.36 29.09 27.20
CA GLU A 612 12.42 29.69 26.38
C GLU A 612 12.60 28.88 25.09
N THR A 613 12.58 29.56 23.95
CA THR A 613 12.82 28.96 22.63
C THR A 613 14.05 29.63 22.03
N ARG A 614 15.02 28.83 21.58
CA ARG A 614 16.19 29.30 20.84
C ARG A 614 16.37 28.57 19.51
N GLU A 615 16.99 29.27 18.56
CA GLU A 615 17.44 28.69 17.30
C GLU A 615 18.69 27.84 17.56
N LEU A 616 18.68 26.61 17.06
CA LEU A 616 19.79 25.67 17.20
C LEU A 616 20.62 25.59 15.91
N LEU A 617 19.94 25.55 14.76
CA LEU A 617 20.60 25.45 13.46
C LEU A 617 19.71 26.06 12.38
N ARG A 618 20.30 26.81 11.46
CA ARG A 618 19.65 27.37 10.27
C ARG A 618 20.29 26.83 9.01
N ALA A 619 19.46 26.47 8.04
CA ALA A 619 19.93 26.01 6.74
C ALA A 619 20.60 27.16 5.97
N GLU A 620 21.66 26.84 5.23
CA GLU A 620 22.27 27.77 4.29
C GLU A 620 21.51 27.72 2.95
N GLY A 621 21.07 28.88 2.45
CA GLY A 621 20.32 28.94 1.19
C GLY A 621 19.00 28.16 1.26
N ARG A 622 18.78 27.26 0.29
CA ARG A 622 17.61 26.37 0.26
C ARG A 622 17.91 24.92 0.61
N ASP A 623 18.99 24.68 1.37
CA ASP A 623 19.20 23.38 1.98
C ASP A 623 17.98 23.00 2.84
N ASP A 624 17.58 21.74 2.75
CA ASP A 624 16.47 21.19 3.51
C ASP A 624 16.98 20.63 4.84
N LEU A 625 16.42 21.08 5.97
CA LEU A 625 16.70 20.55 7.30
C LEU A 625 15.42 19.97 7.90
N ARG A 626 15.42 18.66 8.18
CA ARG A 626 14.28 17.94 8.74
C ARG A 626 14.67 17.20 10.02
N LEU A 627 14.02 17.54 11.14
CA LEU A 627 14.18 16.84 12.40
C LEU A 627 13.63 15.41 12.30
N MET A 628 14.40 14.43 12.78
CA MET A 628 13.98 13.03 12.88
C MET A 628 13.75 12.58 14.33
N GLY A 629 14.43 13.18 15.30
CA GLY A 629 14.23 12.84 16.72
C GLY A 629 15.46 13.09 17.57
N TRP A 630 15.38 12.72 18.85
CA TRP A 630 16.49 12.77 19.79
C TRP A 630 17.36 11.52 19.74
N MET A 631 18.65 11.70 20.00
CA MET A 631 19.50 10.61 20.46
C MET A 631 19.10 10.21 21.88
N PRO A 632 19.20 8.93 22.29
CA PRO A 632 18.78 8.50 23.62
C PRO A 632 19.61 9.10 24.76
N ASP A 633 20.79 9.64 24.44
CA ASP A 633 21.62 10.39 25.39
C ASP A 633 21.02 11.75 25.79
N GLY A 634 20.00 12.24 25.07
CA GLY A 634 19.38 13.55 25.30
C GLY A 634 20.32 14.75 25.04
N ARG A 635 21.44 14.54 24.35
CA ARG A 635 22.46 15.56 24.07
C ARG A 635 22.50 15.99 22.61
N SER A 636 21.92 15.21 21.72
CA SER A 636 21.95 15.51 20.28
C SER A 636 20.63 15.14 19.60
N LEU A 637 20.38 15.77 18.46
CA LEU A 637 19.27 15.51 17.57
C LEU A 637 19.77 14.79 16.32
N LEU A 638 18.94 13.89 15.78
CA LEU A 638 19.09 13.36 14.43
C LEU A 638 18.37 14.27 13.45
N VAL A 639 19.09 14.73 12.43
CA VAL A 639 18.60 15.70 11.44
C VAL A 639 18.97 15.21 10.05
N LEU A 640 18.00 15.19 9.14
CA LEU A 640 18.27 15.02 7.72
C LEU A 640 18.64 16.37 7.12
N ARG A 641 19.73 16.40 6.37
CA ARG A 641 20.14 17.53 5.54
C ARG A 641 20.07 17.13 4.08
N GLY A 642 19.18 17.77 3.32
CA GLY A 642 19.11 17.67 1.87
C GLY A 642 19.76 18.89 1.24
N PHE A 643 20.58 18.69 0.22
CA PHE A 643 21.25 19.81 -0.47
C PHE A 643 20.49 20.20 -1.73
N GLU A 644 20.32 21.51 -1.96
CA GLU A 644 19.64 22.00 -3.16
C GLU A 644 20.41 21.57 -4.43
N ARG A 645 19.68 21.05 -5.43
CA ARG A 645 20.23 20.62 -6.73
C ARG A 645 20.89 21.82 -7.41
N ARG A 646 22.19 21.74 -7.73
CA ARG A 646 22.80 22.64 -8.72
C ARG A 646 22.64 22.12 -10.15
N ASP A 647 22.65 20.80 -10.39
CA ASP A 647 22.35 20.13 -11.68
C ASP A 647 21.91 18.65 -11.47
N GLY A 648 20.85 18.14 -12.13
CA GLY A 648 20.53 16.69 -12.26
C GLY A 648 19.66 16.00 -11.18
N PRO A 649 18.93 14.88 -11.48
CA PRO A 649 17.81 14.38 -10.68
C PRO A 649 18.21 13.39 -9.58
N GLU A 650 18.66 13.94 -8.45
CA GLU A 650 18.32 13.59 -7.06
C GLU A 650 19.36 14.23 -6.13
N GLY A 651 18.92 15.12 -5.24
CA GLY A 651 19.82 15.72 -4.24
C GLY A 651 20.21 14.67 -3.19
N LYS A 652 21.51 14.54 -2.93
CA LYS A 652 22.04 13.69 -1.85
C LYS A 652 21.39 14.14 -0.53
N THR A 653 20.78 13.21 0.21
CA THR A 653 20.29 13.46 1.57
C THR A 653 21.21 12.76 2.55
N GLU A 654 21.62 13.49 3.57
CA GLU A 654 22.58 13.05 4.58
C GLU A 654 21.95 13.03 5.96
N LEU A 655 22.34 12.06 6.80
CA LEU A 655 21.96 12.04 8.20
C LEU A 655 23.07 12.67 9.04
N TRP A 656 22.69 13.66 9.84
CA TRP A 656 23.56 14.44 10.71
C TRP A 656 23.13 14.31 12.16
N ARG A 657 24.11 14.31 13.06
CA ARG A 657 23.93 14.47 14.49
C ARG A 657 24.18 15.92 14.85
N VAL A 658 23.18 16.61 15.42
CA VAL A 658 23.25 18.02 15.82
C VAL A 658 23.23 18.12 17.33
N PRO A 659 24.37 18.41 17.97
CA PRO A 659 24.44 18.62 19.42
C PRO A 659 23.60 19.81 19.87
N VAL A 660 22.89 19.67 20.99
CA VAL A 660 22.04 20.76 21.51
C VAL A 660 22.82 21.81 22.30
N ASP A 661 24.09 21.54 22.62
CA ASP A 661 24.99 22.49 23.29
C ASP A 661 25.56 23.55 22.33
N GLY A 662 25.27 23.45 21.03
CA GLY A 662 25.75 24.37 19.99
C GLY A 662 27.10 23.96 19.38
N THR A 663 27.65 22.80 19.75
CA THR A 663 28.83 22.26 19.04
C THR A 663 28.48 21.87 17.61
N ALA A 664 29.49 21.82 16.74
CA ALA A 664 29.30 21.65 15.30
C ALA A 664 28.57 20.33 14.96
N PRO A 665 27.63 20.33 13.99
CA PRO A 665 27.00 19.11 13.50
C PRO A 665 28.01 18.10 12.98
N VAL A 666 27.76 16.82 13.27
CA VAL A 666 28.62 15.70 12.87
C VAL A 666 27.90 14.83 11.84
N PHE A 667 28.52 14.62 10.69
CA PHE A 667 28.03 13.68 9.68
C PHE A 667 28.10 12.26 10.21
N THR A 668 27.01 11.50 10.08
CA THR A 668 26.91 10.17 10.69
C THR A 668 27.47 9.04 9.84
N GLY A 669 27.85 9.31 8.58
CA GLY A 669 28.27 8.28 7.62
C GLY A 669 27.17 7.85 6.65
N ILE A 670 25.89 8.10 6.97
CA ILE A 670 24.76 7.73 6.10
C ILE A 670 24.45 8.86 5.13
N ALA A 671 24.60 8.57 3.84
CA ALA A 671 24.18 9.46 2.78
C ALA A 671 23.68 8.71 1.54
N GLN A 672 22.47 9.06 1.10
CA GLN A 672 21.88 8.45 -0.08
C GLN A 672 20.69 9.29 -0.59
N PRO A 673 20.31 9.15 -1.87
CA PRO A 673 19.05 9.70 -2.36
C PRO A 673 17.83 9.11 -1.65
N GLY A 674 16.78 9.92 -1.51
CA GLY A 674 15.48 9.46 -0.98
C GLY A 674 15.42 9.13 0.51
N LEU A 675 16.51 9.32 1.27
CA LEU A 675 16.59 9.04 2.72
C LEU A 675 15.49 9.78 3.50
N ARG A 676 14.66 9.04 4.24
CA ARG A 676 13.53 9.57 5.01
C ARG A 676 13.10 8.64 6.15
N ASN A 677 12.19 9.13 7.00
CA ASN A 677 11.57 8.38 8.10
C ASN A 677 12.59 7.67 9.00
N VAL A 678 13.65 8.37 9.38
CA VAL A 678 14.69 7.84 10.27
C VAL A 678 14.10 7.68 11.68
N THR A 679 14.39 6.56 12.33
CA THR A 679 14.03 6.31 13.73
C THR A 679 15.16 5.61 14.46
N MET A 680 15.42 6.05 15.68
CA MET A 680 16.48 5.54 16.53
C MET A 680 15.93 4.41 17.40
N HIS A 681 16.67 3.31 17.51
CA HIS A 681 16.36 2.26 18.46
C HIS A 681 16.52 2.79 19.90
N PRO A 682 15.65 2.43 20.86
CA PRO A 682 15.74 2.94 22.23
C PRO A 682 17.11 2.76 22.91
N GLU A 683 17.83 1.68 22.61
CA GLU A 683 19.21 1.45 23.09
C GLU A 683 20.28 2.40 22.50
N GLY A 684 19.97 3.16 21.44
CA GLY A 684 20.88 4.16 20.85
C GLY A 684 21.98 3.62 19.96
N LYS A 685 21.96 2.32 19.61
CA LYS A 685 23.01 1.64 18.84
C LYS A 685 22.62 1.31 17.40
N GLU A 686 21.37 1.54 17.01
CA GLU A 686 20.87 1.16 15.70
C GLU A 686 19.83 2.17 15.23
N VAL A 687 19.83 2.45 13.95
CA VAL A 687 18.87 3.36 13.31
C VAL A 687 18.18 2.61 12.18
N ALA A 688 16.86 2.78 12.10
CA ALA A 688 16.05 2.31 10.99
C ALA A 688 15.66 3.50 10.12
N TYR A 689 15.69 3.33 8.81
CA TYR A 689 15.33 4.38 7.87
C TYR A 689 14.79 3.82 6.57
N VAL A 690 14.07 4.65 5.84
CA VAL A 690 13.59 4.31 4.50
C VAL A 690 14.64 4.72 3.47
N TYR A 691 14.94 3.81 2.56
CA TYR A 691 15.78 4.04 1.39
C TYR A 691 15.00 3.76 0.12
N GLY A 692 15.51 4.23 -1.03
CA GLY A 692 14.90 3.97 -2.33
C GLY A 692 13.87 5.01 -2.74
N GLY A 693 13.75 5.16 -4.06
CA GLY A 693 12.75 5.99 -4.70
C GLY A 693 11.49 5.20 -5.03
N SER A 694 10.62 5.84 -5.81
CA SER A 694 9.56 5.15 -6.53
C SER A 694 9.79 5.40 -8.02
N ALA A 695 10.58 4.55 -8.66
CA ALA A 695 10.84 4.66 -10.09
C ALA A 695 9.87 3.77 -10.88
N TRP A 696 9.45 4.27 -12.04
CA TRP A 696 8.61 3.51 -12.97
C TRP A 696 9.38 3.20 -14.24
N ALA A 697 9.15 2.02 -14.80
CA ALA A 697 9.68 1.64 -16.10
C ALA A 697 8.55 1.05 -16.93
N THR A 698 8.47 1.42 -18.20
CA THR A 698 7.43 0.91 -19.08
C THR A 698 7.89 -0.38 -19.77
N TRP A 699 7.03 -1.39 -19.72
CA TRP A 699 7.26 -2.71 -20.29
C TRP A 699 6.10 -3.13 -21.18
N ALA A 700 6.39 -3.99 -22.15
CA ALA A 700 5.40 -4.73 -22.91
C ALA A 700 5.55 -6.22 -22.60
N LEU A 701 4.44 -6.87 -22.27
CA LEU A 701 4.31 -8.33 -22.25
C LEU A 701 3.66 -8.77 -23.56
N ASP A 702 4.45 -9.33 -24.46
CA ASP A 702 4.03 -9.80 -25.78
C ASP A 702 3.64 -11.29 -25.73
N GLY A 703 2.78 -11.72 -26.65
CA GLY A 703 2.40 -13.13 -26.82
C GLY A 703 1.05 -13.52 -26.20
N LEU A 704 0.16 -12.57 -25.91
CA LEU A 704 -1.15 -12.83 -25.29
C LEU A 704 -2.26 -13.22 -26.30
N ARG A 705 -1.93 -13.56 -27.55
CA ARG A 705 -2.92 -13.89 -28.59
C ARG A 705 -3.46 -15.30 -28.50
#